data_AF-A0A914BKJ5-F1
#
_entry.id   AF-A0A914BKJ5-F1
#
_cell.length_a   1.000
_cell.length_b   1.000
_cell.length_c   1.000
_cell.angle_alpha   90.00
_cell.angle_beta   90.00
_cell.angle_gamma   90.00
#
_symmetry.space_group_name_H-M   'P 1'
#
loop_
_entity.id
_entity.type
_entity.pdbx_description
1 polymer ?
#
loop_
_entity_poly.entity_id
_entity_poly.type
_entity_poly.pdbx_seq_one_letter_code
_entity_poly.pdbx_strand_id
1 'polypeptide(L)'
;MLKRAKRAIQSKIIMATIGHDKFLSLTVDELQKYLRERGVPVGDEKRAELAERAFWADKLGLTVKPTDKVAEQEIEASKSAKLILDGGMVRLPRPETLTEGWEDGPASLPETCRDHLDSYIKAGNRRIGLIKTEGRRTLALGKSLYMSRHVRALQYHGISVNLCYCFVRGKVIPQVKTSEQTYFTWVVLHKETGQVCTAECTCCVGIQATCKHIAGLLFAVVESVEEGRNASCTSQRQAWGRAPKKGEVVHDAEFAKNISIIGVKADVTQQLPESNRMYRSEFDPRTAAYRVHKPVSSFNLDALASITNGNCGLLMYNKPKPDPHHQLPNIKYVKTEETVETSCRVLNVSEAFEIAKPGDADSIIDLLRVTKHQQAVLAKETARQAASSLWAEQRQGRVTASVVGDCVGCVKDDGSLSGHSQVARVLNYYGSPRSAALDWGKTQEPVAKKQYVAWHRLHHQHKGVACDDTGLWISTECPYVAASPDGIVRCKECGTGLLEIKNPYTHRLLDIEALSTKKGSCLTMENGVLQLRRSHQYYAQVQVQMWCTGYKWSDFVVRTVSKSNNIYVERILFDEEYIANIQPKLYTFFVNGVVAELLSGAIRKVVTDKSVRKVMESILVRIEKSRPSSNAVHVAYPCGVCNEECDSDPGEDGRSSIGCDVCNRWFHYSCVGIQGSEGFLKKRKSVWKCSACNSKTKGKKRKRQPRAT
;
A
#
# COMPACT_ATOMS: atom_id res chain seq x y z
N MET A 1 -14.09 -2.67 68.54
CA MET A 1 -14.50 -3.12 67.19
C MET A 1 -15.97 -3.54 67.11
N LEU A 2 -16.57 -4.21 68.10
CA LEU A 2 -17.99 -4.61 68.05
C LEU A 2 -19.01 -3.46 67.89
N LYS A 3 -18.78 -2.27 68.48
CA LYS A 3 -19.67 -1.10 68.31
C LYS A 3 -19.64 -0.52 66.87
N ARG A 4 -18.48 -0.62 66.20
CA ARG A 4 -18.29 -0.16 64.81
C ARG A 4 -18.91 -1.16 63.81
N ALA A 5 -18.78 -2.46 64.09
CA ALA A 5 -19.45 -3.52 63.33
C ALA A 5 -20.99 -3.46 63.50
N LYS A 6 -21.50 -3.24 64.72
CA LYS A 6 -22.94 -3.03 64.95
C LYS A 6 -23.48 -1.79 64.22
N ARG A 7 -22.77 -0.65 64.23
CA ARG A 7 -23.18 0.55 63.46
C ARG A 7 -23.13 0.34 61.94
N ALA A 8 -22.15 -0.40 61.43
CA ALA A 8 -22.07 -0.71 59.99
C ALA A 8 -23.15 -1.72 59.55
N ILE A 9 -23.49 -2.70 60.39
CA ILE A 9 -24.58 -3.65 60.14
C ILE A 9 -25.93 -2.93 60.24
N GLN A 10 -26.12 -2.06 61.23
CA GLN A 10 -27.35 -1.30 61.40
C GLN A 10 -27.53 -0.23 60.30
N SER A 11 -26.45 0.40 59.83
CA SER A 11 -26.47 1.28 58.65
C SER A 11 -26.75 0.52 57.35
N LYS A 12 -26.22 -0.72 57.18
CA LYS A 12 -26.55 -1.59 56.04
C LYS A 12 -27.98 -2.12 56.08
N ILE A 13 -28.51 -2.43 57.27
CA ILE A 13 -29.90 -2.84 57.46
C ILE A 13 -30.84 -1.66 57.18
N ILE A 14 -30.53 -0.46 57.71
CA ILE A 14 -31.29 0.78 57.46
C ILE A 14 -31.28 1.14 55.95
N MET A 15 -30.13 1.03 55.27
CA MET A 15 -30.04 1.25 53.82
C MET A 15 -30.80 0.18 53.00
N ALA A 16 -30.87 -1.06 53.48
CA ALA A 16 -31.69 -2.11 52.88
C ALA A 16 -33.19 -1.90 53.14
N THR A 17 -33.58 -1.32 54.28
CA THR A 17 -34.99 -0.99 54.57
C THR A 17 -35.46 0.22 53.75
N ILE A 18 -34.63 1.26 53.63
CA ILE A 18 -34.96 2.48 52.85
C ILE A 18 -35.12 2.17 51.34
N GLY A 19 -34.31 1.27 50.78
CA GLY A 19 -34.43 0.86 49.37
C GLY A 19 -35.64 -0.03 49.09
N HIS A 20 -36.05 -0.84 50.07
CA HIS A 20 -37.23 -1.71 49.98
C HIS A 20 -38.53 -0.89 50.11
N ASP A 21 -38.54 0.17 50.93
CA ASP A 21 -39.70 1.06 51.12
C ASP A 21 -40.12 1.79 49.84
N LYS A 22 -39.17 2.15 48.97
CA LYS A 22 -39.46 2.81 47.68
C LYS A 22 -40.37 1.98 46.77
N PHE A 23 -40.22 0.66 46.77
CA PHE A 23 -41.03 -0.23 45.94
C PHE A 23 -42.29 -0.69 46.66
N LEU A 24 -42.31 -0.67 47.99
CA LEU A 24 -43.51 -0.92 48.79
C LEU A 24 -44.55 0.22 48.71
N SER A 25 -44.15 1.44 48.32
CA SER A 25 -45.08 2.56 48.09
C SER A 25 -45.76 2.55 46.72
N LEU A 26 -45.28 1.74 45.76
CA LEU A 26 -45.82 1.68 44.41
C LEU A 26 -47.07 0.79 44.32
N THR A 27 -47.98 1.12 43.42
CA THR A 27 -49.15 0.31 43.08
C THR A 27 -48.74 -0.95 42.32
N VAL A 28 -49.65 -1.94 42.25
CA VAL A 28 -49.42 -3.18 41.48
C VAL A 28 -49.09 -2.82 40.03
N ASP A 29 -49.86 -1.94 39.39
CA ASP A 29 -49.65 -1.55 37.99
C ASP A 29 -48.30 -0.88 37.75
N GLU A 30 -47.85 -0.02 38.67
CA GLU A 30 -46.54 0.64 38.60
C GLU A 30 -45.39 -0.35 38.75
N LEU A 31 -45.52 -1.32 39.67
CA LEU A 31 -44.52 -2.38 39.87
C LEU A 31 -44.45 -3.31 38.66
N GLN A 32 -45.60 -3.74 38.15
CA GLN A 32 -45.66 -4.57 36.96
C GLN A 32 -45.09 -3.84 35.74
N LYS A 33 -45.38 -2.54 35.58
CA LYS A 33 -44.80 -1.70 34.52
C LYS A 33 -43.28 -1.59 34.65
N TYR A 34 -42.77 -1.30 35.85
CA TYR A 34 -41.34 -1.20 36.14
C TYR A 34 -40.56 -2.47 35.78
N LEU A 35 -41.13 -3.63 36.09
CA LEU A 35 -40.59 -4.95 35.81
C LEU A 35 -40.68 -5.31 34.31
N ARG A 36 -41.83 -5.08 33.67
CA ARG A 36 -42.03 -5.30 32.22
C ARG A 36 -41.07 -4.47 31.39
N GLU A 37 -40.88 -3.21 31.76
CA GLU A 37 -39.92 -2.30 31.13
C GLU A 37 -38.48 -2.80 31.23
N ARG A 38 -38.13 -3.68 32.18
CA ARG A 38 -36.79 -4.23 32.38
C ARG A 38 -36.67 -5.70 31.98
N GLY A 39 -37.66 -6.23 31.26
CA GLY A 39 -37.66 -7.59 30.75
C GLY A 39 -37.87 -8.68 31.81
N VAL A 40 -38.36 -8.31 32.99
CA VAL A 40 -38.70 -9.28 34.05
C VAL A 40 -40.13 -9.76 33.81
N PRO A 41 -40.38 -11.08 33.66
CA PRO A 41 -41.73 -11.63 33.50
C PRO A 41 -42.61 -11.26 34.70
N VAL A 42 -43.88 -10.96 34.43
CA VAL A 42 -44.85 -10.54 35.44
C VAL A 42 -46.11 -11.40 35.29
N GLY A 43 -46.54 -12.04 36.38
CA GLY A 43 -47.78 -12.83 36.45
C GLY A 43 -48.79 -12.27 37.46
N ASP A 44 -49.76 -13.08 37.88
CA ASP A 44 -50.78 -12.73 38.88
C ASP A 44 -50.24 -12.84 40.33
N GLU A 45 -49.13 -12.16 40.58
CA GLU A 45 -48.37 -12.22 41.83
C GLU A 45 -48.84 -11.15 42.82
N LYS A 46 -48.68 -11.40 44.12
CA LYS A 46 -49.08 -10.44 45.16
C LYS A 46 -48.18 -9.21 45.13
N ARG A 47 -48.72 -8.03 45.48
CA ARG A 47 -48.00 -6.74 45.48
C ARG A 47 -46.63 -6.79 46.18
N ALA A 48 -46.53 -7.51 47.30
CA ALA A 48 -45.29 -7.65 48.06
C ALA A 48 -44.18 -8.40 47.26
N GLU A 49 -44.55 -9.43 46.51
CA GLU A 49 -43.63 -10.22 45.69
C GLU A 49 -43.14 -9.40 44.47
N LEU A 50 -44.04 -8.59 43.89
CA LEU A 50 -43.69 -7.66 42.81
C LEU A 50 -42.73 -6.56 43.29
N ALA A 51 -42.94 -6.03 44.50
CA ALA A 51 -42.05 -5.04 45.11
C ALA A 51 -40.65 -5.61 45.37
N GLU A 52 -40.57 -6.86 45.85
CA GLU A 52 -39.31 -7.55 46.07
C GLU A 52 -38.56 -7.79 44.76
N ARG A 53 -39.25 -8.24 43.70
CA ARG A 53 -38.64 -8.39 42.38
C ARG A 53 -38.17 -7.06 41.79
N ALA A 54 -38.92 -5.99 41.98
CA ALA A 54 -38.53 -4.66 41.50
C ALA A 54 -37.28 -4.14 42.24
N PHE A 55 -37.20 -4.39 43.55
CA PHE A 55 -36.01 -4.12 44.35
C PHE A 55 -34.78 -4.88 43.84
N TRP A 56 -34.90 -6.18 43.56
CA TRP A 56 -33.80 -6.97 43.02
C TRP A 56 -33.42 -6.56 41.59
N ALA A 57 -34.40 -6.22 40.76
CA ALA A 57 -34.16 -5.70 39.41
C ALA A 57 -33.35 -4.39 39.43
N ASP A 58 -33.65 -3.48 40.36
CA ASP A 58 -32.89 -2.25 40.60
C ASP A 58 -31.47 -2.55 41.16
N LYS A 59 -31.38 -3.46 42.13
CA LYS A 59 -30.09 -3.87 42.73
C LYS A 59 -29.15 -4.54 41.75
N LEU A 60 -29.69 -5.30 40.79
CA LEU A 60 -28.94 -5.95 39.72
C LEU A 60 -28.63 -5.01 38.55
N GLY A 61 -29.13 -3.77 38.57
CA GLY A 61 -28.89 -2.78 37.52
C GLY A 61 -29.54 -3.13 36.18
N LEU A 62 -30.72 -3.76 36.20
CA LEU A 62 -31.43 -4.11 34.97
C LEU A 62 -31.89 -2.83 34.24
N THR A 63 -31.40 -2.64 33.02
CA THR A 63 -31.71 -1.48 32.18
C THR A 63 -33.10 -1.60 31.56
N VAL A 64 -33.76 -0.47 31.34
CA VAL A 64 -35.03 -0.43 30.61
C VAL A 64 -34.81 -0.94 29.19
N LYS A 65 -35.62 -1.91 28.77
CA LYS A 65 -35.72 -2.41 27.40
C LYS A 65 -36.01 -1.20 26.50
N PRO A 66 -35.18 -0.92 25.49
CA PRO A 66 -35.42 0.17 24.56
C PRO A 66 -36.81 0.00 23.93
N THR A 67 -37.62 1.06 23.91
CA THR A 67 -38.85 1.08 23.10
C THR A 67 -38.51 0.79 21.64
N ASP A 68 -39.43 0.17 20.90
CA ASP A 68 -39.18 -0.23 19.49
C ASP A 68 -38.61 0.93 18.65
N LYS A 69 -39.07 2.17 18.86
CA LYS A 69 -38.52 3.37 18.20
C LYS A 69 -37.06 3.68 18.55
N VAL A 70 -36.66 3.50 19.81
CA VAL A 70 -35.28 3.74 20.26
C VAL A 70 -34.37 2.61 19.76
N ALA A 71 -34.84 1.36 19.80
CA ALA A 71 -34.13 0.23 19.21
C ALA A 71 -33.94 0.38 17.69
N GLU A 72 -34.98 0.86 16.98
CA GLU A 72 -34.92 1.16 15.55
C GLU A 72 -33.90 2.28 15.25
N GLN A 73 -33.89 3.36 16.06
CA GLN A 73 -32.92 4.44 15.94
C GLN A 73 -31.49 3.96 16.21
N GLU A 74 -31.28 3.12 17.21
CA GLU A 74 -29.97 2.51 17.52
C GLU A 74 -29.49 1.59 16.39
N ILE A 75 -30.39 0.78 15.82
CA ILE A 75 -30.11 -0.06 14.66
C ILE A 75 -29.70 0.81 13.46
N GLU A 76 -30.45 1.88 13.18
CA GLU A 76 -30.17 2.77 12.05
C GLU A 76 -28.88 3.57 12.24
N ALA A 77 -28.56 3.95 13.48
CA ALA A 77 -27.28 4.54 13.85
C ALA A 77 -26.13 3.54 13.64
N SER A 78 -26.31 2.28 14.07
CA SER A 78 -25.32 1.22 13.88
C SER A 78 -25.07 0.92 12.40
N LYS A 79 -26.12 0.84 11.58
CA LYS A 79 -26.02 0.69 10.13
C LYS A 79 -25.26 1.85 9.48
N SER A 80 -25.56 3.09 9.89
CA SER A 80 -24.89 4.28 9.37
C SER A 80 -23.42 4.36 9.76
N ALA A 81 -23.08 3.94 10.99
CA ALA A 81 -21.71 3.92 11.49
C ALA A 81 -20.80 2.98 10.70
N LYS A 82 -21.32 1.88 10.14
CA LYS A 82 -20.55 0.93 9.32
C LYS A 82 -20.00 1.53 8.03
N LEU A 83 -20.65 2.56 7.50
CA LEU A 83 -20.29 3.23 6.26
C LEU A 83 -19.30 4.38 6.50
N ILE A 84 -18.87 4.57 7.74
CA ILE A 84 -17.81 5.51 8.12
C ILE A 84 -16.51 4.70 8.22
N LEU A 85 -15.61 4.95 7.27
CA LEU A 85 -14.32 4.26 7.12
C LEU A 85 -13.16 5.23 7.42
N ASP A 86 -11.94 4.69 7.48
CA ASP A 86 -10.70 5.45 7.71
C ASP A 86 -10.76 6.42 8.89
N GLY A 87 -11.30 5.94 10.02
CA GLY A 87 -11.37 6.71 11.26
C GLY A 87 -12.28 7.94 11.20
N GLY A 88 -13.23 7.99 10.26
CA GLY A 88 -14.14 9.13 10.09
C GLY A 88 -13.97 9.91 8.80
N MET A 89 -12.89 9.67 8.05
CA MET A 89 -12.54 10.47 6.87
C MET A 89 -13.40 10.16 5.65
N VAL A 90 -13.89 8.93 5.53
CA VAL A 90 -14.67 8.48 4.36
C VAL A 90 -16.05 8.06 4.82
N ARG A 91 -17.09 8.72 4.28
CA ARG A 91 -18.49 8.34 4.51
C ARG A 91 -19.09 7.85 3.20
N LEU A 92 -19.40 6.57 3.13
CA LEU A 92 -20.00 5.95 1.95
C LEU A 92 -21.53 6.11 1.95
N PRO A 93 -22.16 6.22 0.77
CA PRO A 93 -23.61 6.18 0.65
C PRO A 93 -24.15 4.78 1.00
N ARG A 94 -25.44 4.71 1.33
CA ARG A 94 -26.14 3.43 1.53
C ARG A 94 -26.21 2.68 0.19
N PRO A 95 -25.89 1.39 0.13
CA PRO A 95 -26.02 0.62 -1.11
C PRO A 95 -27.43 0.63 -1.70
N GLU A 96 -28.45 0.75 -0.83
CA GLU A 96 -29.85 0.81 -1.22
C GLU A 96 -30.23 2.13 -1.92
N THR A 97 -29.47 3.20 -1.72
CA THR A 97 -29.70 4.50 -2.39
C THR A 97 -29.04 4.57 -3.77
N LEU A 98 -28.22 3.58 -4.15
CA LEU A 98 -27.54 3.52 -5.44
C LEU A 98 -28.42 2.76 -6.45
N THR A 99 -29.11 3.51 -7.32
CA THR A 99 -30.03 2.95 -8.33
C THR A 99 -29.35 2.61 -9.66
N GLU A 100 -28.25 3.28 -10.00
CA GLU A 100 -27.48 3.10 -11.25
C GLU A 100 -26.03 2.67 -10.95
N GLY A 101 -25.25 2.24 -11.96
CA GLY A 101 -23.82 1.92 -11.81
C GLY A 101 -23.48 0.53 -11.26
N TRP A 102 -24.47 -0.35 -11.11
CA TRP A 102 -24.23 -1.75 -10.74
C TRP A 102 -23.88 -2.59 -11.97
N GLU A 103 -22.73 -3.25 -11.92
CA GLU A 103 -22.24 -4.16 -12.95
C GLU A 103 -22.54 -5.59 -12.54
N ASP A 104 -23.11 -6.37 -13.46
CA ASP A 104 -23.36 -7.80 -13.25
C ASP A 104 -22.09 -8.62 -13.51
N GLY A 105 -21.78 -9.51 -12.58
CA GLY A 105 -20.71 -10.48 -12.73
C GLY A 105 -19.36 -10.06 -12.13
N PRO A 106 -18.30 -10.86 -12.37
CA PRO A 106 -17.06 -10.79 -11.61
C PRO A 106 -15.97 -9.88 -12.22
N ALA A 107 -16.22 -9.26 -13.38
CA ALA A 107 -15.19 -8.60 -14.18
C ALA A 107 -14.41 -7.52 -13.41
N SER A 108 -15.12 -6.74 -12.60
CA SER A 108 -14.57 -5.59 -11.87
C SER A 108 -14.24 -5.89 -10.40
N LEU A 109 -14.23 -7.17 -10.01
CA LEU A 109 -13.97 -7.55 -8.62
C LEU A 109 -12.49 -7.29 -8.24
N PRO A 110 -12.23 -6.63 -7.09
CA PRO A 110 -10.88 -6.47 -6.53
C PRO A 110 -10.18 -7.81 -6.28
N GLU A 111 -8.84 -7.83 -6.24
CA GLU A 111 -8.01 -9.01 -5.93
C GLU A 111 -8.16 -9.48 -4.47
N THR A 112 -9.36 -9.95 -4.13
CA THR A 112 -9.75 -10.40 -2.80
C THR A 112 -9.39 -11.86 -2.63
N CYS A 113 -8.47 -12.17 -1.72
CA CYS A 113 -8.00 -13.54 -1.49
C CYS A 113 -8.67 -14.20 -0.28
N ARG A 114 -8.43 -15.51 -0.16
CA ARG A 114 -8.86 -16.33 0.98
C ARG A 114 -8.49 -15.75 2.35
N ASP A 115 -7.30 -15.16 2.47
CA ASP A 115 -6.79 -14.63 3.74
C ASP A 115 -7.56 -13.38 4.20
N HIS A 116 -8.03 -12.54 3.27
CA HIS A 116 -8.86 -11.38 3.59
C HIS A 116 -10.20 -11.81 4.17
N LEU A 117 -10.85 -12.79 3.53
CA LEU A 117 -12.11 -13.38 3.98
C LEU A 117 -11.95 -14.02 5.36
N ASP A 118 -10.94 -14.88 5.53
CA ASP A 118 -10.70 -15.61 6.78
C ASP A 118 -10.38 -14.65 7.94
N SER A 119 -9.55 -13.63 7.68
CA SER A 119 -9.16 -12.63 8.68
C SER A 119 -10.36 -11.80 9.12
N TYR A 120 -11.19 -11.35 8.18
CA TYR A 120 -12.36 -10.54 8.46
C TYR A 120 -13.40 -11.29 9.31
N ILE A 121 -13.81 -12.50 8.90
CA ILE A 121 -14.83 -13.27 9.62
C ILE A 121 -14.32 -13.69 11.01
N LYS A 122 -13.06 -14.13 11.13
CA LYS A 122 -12.49 -14.52 12.43
C LYS A 122 -12.31 -13.31 13.36
N ALA A 123 -11.89 -12.15 12.85
CA ALA A 123 -11.71 -10.95 13.66
C ALA A 123 -13.04 -10.34 14.12
N GLY A 124 -14.06 -10.30 13.26
CA GLY A 124 -15.39 -9.81 13.65
C GLY A 124 -16.05 -10.68 14.71
N ASN A 125 -15.99 -12.02 14.59
CA ASN A 125 -16.53 -12.91 15.62
C ASN A 125 -15.81 -12.78 16.97
N ARG A 126 -14.48 -12.52 16.98
CA ARG A 126 -13.74 -12.25 18.22
C ARG A 126 -14.16 -10.95 18.91
N ARG A 127 -14.51 -9.90 18.15
CA ARG A 127 -14.95 -8.60 18.69
C ARG A 127 -16.27 -8.69 19.45
N ILE A 128 -17.11 -9.68 19.14
CA ILE A 128 -18.43 -9.87 19.74
C ILE A 128 -18.38 -10.82 20.96
N GLY A 129 -17.18 -11.25 21.39
CA GLY A 129 -17.01 -12.12 22.56
C GLY A 129 -17.38 -13.60 22.31
N LEU A 130 -17.64 -14.00 21.06
CA LEU A 130 -17.90 -15.39 20.71
C LEU A 130 -16.61 -16.22 20.74
N ILE A 131 -16.71 -17.46 21.22
CA ILE A 131 -15.59 -18.40 21.36
C ILE A 131 -14.86 -18.55 20.00
N LYS A 132 -13.53 -18.73 20.03
CA LYS A 132 -12.66 -18.87 18.83
C LYS A 132 -13.18 -19.85 17.76
N THR A 133 -14.05 -20.79 18.12
CA THR A 133 -14.66 -21.81 17.27
C THR A 133 -15.77 -21.28 16.35
N GLU A 134 -16.49 -20.22 16.75
CA GLU A 134 -17.65 -19.73 15.98
C GLU A 134 -17.26 -19.14 14.64
N GLY A 135 -16.17 -18.35 14.55
CA GLY A 135 -15.69 -17.85 13.27
C GLY A 135 -15.33 -18.96 12.27
N ARG A 136 -14.79 -20.10 12.72
CA ARG A 136 -14.53 -21.26 11.85
C ARG A 136 -15.83 -21.92 11.39
N ARG A 137 -16.82 -22.02 12.28
CA ARG A 137 -18.15 -22.56 11.96
C ARG A 137 -18.85 -21.68 10.93
N THR A 138 -18.81 -20.35 11.08
CA THR A 138 -19.38 -19.42 10.11
C THR A 138 -18.75 -19.55 8.73
N LEU A 139 -17.43 -19.70 8.68
CA LEU A 139 -16.70 -19.95 7.43
C LEU A 139 -17.13 -21.27 6.77
N ALA A 140 -17.28 -22.35 7.54
CA ALA A 140 -17.73 -23.64 7.02
C ALA A 140 -19.16 -23.57 6.46
N LEU A 141 -20.08 -22.92 7.19
CA LEU A 141 -21.47 -22.72 6.75
C LEU A 141 -21.56 -21.80 5.53
N GLY A 142 -20.78 -20.71 5.50
CA GLY A 142 -20.68 -19.83 4.35
C GLY A 142 -20.14 -20.54 3.11
N LYS A 143 -19.12 -21.40 3.27
CA LYS A 143 -18.60 -22.25 2.19
C LYS A 143 -19.68 -23.17 1.64
N SER A 144 -20.46 -23.78 2.52
CA SER A 144 -21.57 -24.65 2.13
C SER A 144 -22.60 -23.89 1.29
N LEU A 145 -22.99 -22.67 1.69
CA LEU A 145 -23.93 -21.84 0.92
C LEU A 145 -23.40 -21.50 -0.49
N TYR A 146 -22.11 -21.17 -0.60
CA TYR A 146 -21.49 -20.93 -1.89
C TYR A 146 -21.49 -22.19 -2.77
N MET A 147 -21.00 -23.32 -2.23
CA MET A 147 -20.91 -24.59 -2.96
C MET A 147 -22.28 -25.12 -3.40
N SER A 148 -23.32 -24.87 -2.61
CA SER A 148 -24.71 -25.20 -2.95
C SER A 148 -25.36 -24.21 -3.93
N ARG A 149 -24.63 -23.22 -4.47
CA ARG A 149 -25.16 -22.19 -5.41
C ARG A 149 -26.28 -21.33 -4.82
N HIS A 150 -26.27 -21.10 -3.51
CA HIS A 150 -27.25 -20.24 -2.83
C HIS A 150 -26.93 -18.74 -2.98
N VAL A 151 -25.73 -18.38 -3.44
CA VAL A 151 -25.36 -16.98 -3.74
C VAL A 151 -25.67 -16.71 -5.21
N ARG A 152 -26.53 -15.72 -5.47
CA ARG A 152 -26.98 -15.33 -6.81
C ARG A 152 -26.86 -13.83 -7.02
N ALA A 153 -26.94 -13.40 -8.28
CA ALA A 153 -26.93 -11.98 -8.68
C ALA A 153 -25.75 -11.21 -8.06
N LEU A 154 -24.53 -11.73 -8.28
CA LEU A 154 -23.31 -11.06 -7.84
C LEU A 154 -23.11 -9.79 -8.66
N GLN A 155 -23.09 -8.65 -7.99
CA GLN A 155 -22.99 -7.33 -8.61
C GLN A 155 -21.89 -6.51 -7.96
N TYR A 156 -21.19 -5.73 -8.78
CA TYR A 156 -20.14 -4.81 -8.37
C TYR A 156 -20.61 -3.36 -8.57
N HIS A 157 -20.20 -2.44 -7.69
CA HIS A 157 -20.42 -1.01 -7.88
C HIS A 157 -19.18 -0.25 -7.43
N GLY A 158 -18.56 0.50 -8.34
CA GLY A 158 -17.32 1.23 -8.09
C GLY A 158 -17.45 2.40 -7.12
N ILE A 159 -18.68 2.85 -6.82
CA ILE A 159 -19.05 4.03 -5.99
C ILE A 159 -18.60 5.32 -6.65
N SER A 160 -17.29 5.52 -6.70
CA SER A 160 -16.61 6.60 -7.41
C SER A 160 -15.21 6.10 -7.77
N VAL A 161 -14.70 6.49 -8.93
CA VAL A 161 -13.32 6.15 -9.34
C VAL A 161 -12.26 6.63 -8.34
N ASN A 162 -12.53 7.73 -7.62
CA ASN A 162 -11.62 8.36 -6.65
C ASN A 162 -11.65 7.72 -5.25
N LEU A 163 -12.59 6.82 -4.99
CA LEU A 163 -12.64 6.10 -3.73
C LEU A 163 -11.91 4.78 -3.85
N CYS A 164 -11.05 4.50 -2.87
CA CYS A 164 -10.40 3.20 -2.73
C CYS A 164 -11.38 2.06 -2.38
N TYR A 165 -12.67 2.35 -2.23
CA TYR A 165 -13.71 1.42 -1.81
C TYR A 165 -14.71 1.14 -2.92
N CYS A 166 -15.17 -0.09 -3.01
CA CYS A 166 -16.29 -0.50 -3.87
C CYS A 166 -17.31 -1.29 -3.06
N PHE A 167 -18.55 -1.33 -3.56
CA PHE A 167 -19.55 -2.27 -3.07
C PHE A 167 -19.56 -3.53 -3.92
N VAL A 168 -19.74 -4.67 -3.26
CA VAL A 168 -20.15 -5.91 -3.91
C VAL A 168 -21.39 -6.41 -3.21
N ARG A 169 -22.44 -6.76 -3.96
CA ARG A 169 -23.69 -7.26 -3.42
C ARG A 169 -24.13 -8.55 -4.08
N GLY A 170 -25.00 -9.28 -3.39
CA GLY A 170 -25.64 -10.49 -3.91
C GLY A 170 -26.88 -10.87 -3.12
N LYS A 171 -27.69 -11.73 -3.73
CA LYS A 171 -28.87 -12.35 -3.10
C LYS A 171 -28.48 -13.72 -2.59
N VAL A 172 -28.65 -13.97 -1.29
CA VAL A 172 -28.30 -15.25 -0.66
C VAL A 172 -29.55 -15.99 -0.21
N ILE A 173 -29.77 -17.18 -0.76
CA ILE A 173 -30.93 -18.04 -0.46
C ILE A 173 -30.76 -18.67 0.93
N PRO A 174 -31.79 -18.62 1.81
CA PRO A 174 -31.76 -19.29 3.10
C PRO A 174 -31.52 -20.81 2.95
N GLN A 175 -30.73 -21.38 3.87
CA GLN A 175 -30.33 -22.80 3.78
C GLN A 175 -31.48 -23.79 4.05
N VAL A 176 -32.39 -23.45 4.96
CA VAL A 176 -33.43 -24.37 5.47
C VAL A 176 -34.77 -24.14 4.77
N LYS A 177 -35.05 -22.90 4.38
CA LYS A 177 -36.32 -22.48 3.78
C LYS A 177 -36.06 -21.82 2.44
N THR A 178 -35.68 -22.63 1.46
CA THR A 178 -35.26 -22.16 0.13
C THR A 178 -36.38 -21.48 -0.66
N SER A 179 -37.64 -21.61 -0.23
CA SER A 179 -38.81 -20.92 -0.77
C SER A 179 -39.07 -19.52 -0.16
N GLU A 180 -38.39 -19.16 0.93
CA GLU A 180 -38.52 -17.84 1.55
C GLU A 180 -37.70 -16.76 0.83
N GLN A 181 -37.97 -15.49 1.14
CA GLN A 181 -37.31 -14.34 0.55
C GLN A 181 -35.79 -14.39 0.74
N THR A 182 -35.04 -14.14 -0.34
CA THR A 182 -33.57 -14.12 -0.32
C THR A 182 -33.04 -12.99 0.54
N TYR A 183 -31.95 -13.24 1.29
CA TYR A 183 -31.26 -12.19 2.02
C TYR A 183 -30.45 -11.31 1.07
N PHE A 184 -30.72 -10.01 1.11
CA PHE A 184 -29.88 -9.03 0.44
C PHE A 184 -28.61 -8.83 1.27
N THR A 185 -27.48 -9.05 0.64
CA THR A 185 -26.18 -9.06 1.31
C THR A 185 -25.21 -8.21 0.51
N TRP A 186 -24.50 -7.32 1.19
CA TRP A 186 -23.47 -6.49 0.56
C TRP A 186 -22.22 -6.41 1.44
N VAL A 187 -21.10 -6.16 0.78
CA VAL A 187 -19.78 -5.98 1.39
C VAL A 187 -19.11 -4.76 0.80
N VAL A 188 -18.28 -4.09 1.60
CA VAL A 188 -17.34 -3.07 1.13
C VAL A 188 -15.97 -3.70 1.05
N LEU A 189 -15.37 -3.61 -0.13
CA LEU A 189 -14.00 -4.07 -0.39
C LEU A 189 -13.12 -2.88 -0.74
N HIS A 190 -11.87 -2.93 -0.32
CA HIS A 190 -10.85 -2.02 -0.80
C HIS A 190 -10.39 -2.47 -2.20
N LYS A 191 -10.46 -1.60 -3.19
CA LYS A 191 -10.17 -1.88 -4.60
C LYS A 191 -8.74 -2.35 -4.84
N GLU A 192 -7.76 -1.70 -4.22
CA GLU A 192 -6.34 -2.08 -4.42
C GLU A 192 -5.91 -3.29 -3.60
N THR A 193 -6.27 -3.35 -2.31
CA THR A 193 -5.78 -4.41 -1.42
C THR A 193 -6.67 -5.65 -1.42
N GLY A 194 -7.91 -5.55 -1.90
CA GLY A 194 -8.91 -6.62 -1.78
C GLY A 194 -9.36 -6.87 -0.33
N GLN A 195 -9.04 -5.98 0.61
CA GLN A 195 -9.40 -6.14 2.01
C GLN A 195 -10.90 -5.92 2.23
N VAL A 196 -11.52 -6.76 3.06
CA VAL A 196 -12.93 -6.57 3.48
C VAL A 196 -13.00 -5.55 4.61
N CYS A 197 -13.70 -4.44 4.37
CA CYS A 197 -13.80 -3.32 5.31
C CYS A 197 -15.00 -3.47 6.24
N THR A 198 -16.18 -3.69 5.64
CA THR A 198 -17.45 -3.85 6.37
C THR A 198 -18.45 -4.63 5.52
N ALA A 199 -19.57 -5.03 6.13
CA ALA A 199 -20.61 -5.79 5.45
C ALA A 199 -21.97 -5.65 6.15
N GLU A 200 -23.02 -5.98 5.42
CA GLU A 200 -24.37 -6.13 5.97
C GLU A 200 -25.16 -7.21 5.25
N CYS A 201 -26.11 -7.78 5.97
CA CYS A 201 -27.05 -8.74 5.47
C CYS A 201 -28.42 -8.46 6.09
N THR A 202 -29.50 -8.70 5.37
CA THR A 202 -30.87 -8.54 5.89
C THR A 202 -31.33 -9.68 6.81
N CYS A 203 -30.46 -10.64 7.15
CA CYS A 203 -30.79 -11.68 8.15
C CYS A 203 -30.77 -11.12 9.58
N CYS A 204 -31.38 -11.83 10.53
CA CYS A 204 -31.51 -11.39 11.93
C CYS A 204 -30.19 -11.05 12.65
N VAL A 205 -29.06 -11.64 12.22
CA VAL A 205 -27.72 -11.37 12.76
C VAL A 205 -26.85 -10.53 11.80
N GLY A 206 -27.42 -10.02 10.71
CA GLY A 206 -26.65 -9.39 9.64
C GLY A 206 -26.08 -8.02 10.01
N ILE A 207 -26.60 -7.39 11.07
CA ILE A 207 -26.02 -6.15 11.60
C ILE A 207 -24.60 -6.36 12.15
N GLN A 208 -24.26 -7.58 12.56
CA GLN A 208 -22.92 -7.91 13.08
C GLN A 208 -21.84 -8.02 11.98
N ALA A 209 -22.22 -7.92 10.71
CA ALA A 209 -21.32 -7.93 9.56
C ALA A 209 -20.50 -9.23 9.35
N THR A 210 -20.76 -10.29 10.12
CA THR A 210 -20.04 -11.59 10.03
C THR A 210 -20.94 -12.80 9.99
N CYS A 211 -22.16 -12.70 9.46
CA CYS A 211 -23.06 -13.86 9.36
C CYS A 211 -22.61 -14.86 8.27
N LYS A 212 -23.19 -16.06 8.27
CA LYS A 212 -22.89 -17.10 7.26
C LYS A 212 -23.22 -16.68 5.82
N HIS A 213 -24.21 -15.79 5.63
CA HIS A 213 -24.58 -15.29 4.30
C HIS A 213 -23.51 -14.33 3.74
N ILE A 214 -22.96 -13.46 4.59
CA ILE A 214 -21.81 -12.59 4.24
C ILE A 214 -20.60 -13.44 3.89
N ALA A 215 -20.31 -14.47 4.71
CA ALA A 215 -19.25 -15.41 4.39
C ALA A 215 -19.50 -16.06 3.00
N GLY A 216 -20.72 -16.54 2.73
CA GLY A 216 -21.09 -17.10 1.43
C GLY A 216 -20.86 -16.14 0.26
N LEU A 217 -21.26 -14.88 0.38
CA LEU A 217 -21.00 -13.86 -0.64
C LEU A 217 -19.49 -13.64 -0.86
N LEU A 218 -18.71 -13.54 0.22
CA LEU A 218 -17.25 -13.39 0.13
C LEU A 218 -16.59 -14.61 -0.50
N PHE A 219 -17.07 -15.84 -0.25
CA PHE A 219 -16.59 -17.03 -0.96
C PHE A 219 -16.83 -16.91 -2.46
N ALA A 220 -18.01 -16.43 -2.88
CA ALA A 220 -18.30 -16.21 -4.29
C ALA A 220 -17.36 -15.19 -4.94
N VAL A 221 -17.00 -14.11 -4.22
CA VAL A 221 -16.02 -13.13 -4.67
C VAL A 221 -14.63 -13.75 -4.80
N VAL A 222 -14.11 -14.34 -3.72
CA VAL A 222 -12.76 -14.92 -3.67
C VAL A 222 -12.57 -15.97 -4.75
N GLU A 223 -13.51 -16.90 -4.90
CA GLU A 223 -13.39 -17.98 -5.88
C GLU A 223 -13.51 -17.43 -7.31
N SER A 224 -14.29 -16.37 -7.55
CA SER A 224 -14.35 -15.71 -8.86
C SER A 224 -13.02 -15.04 -9.24
N VAL A 225 -12.33 -14.46 -8.26
CA VAL A 225 -11.02 -13.83 -8.42
C VAL A 225 -9.92 -14.89 -8.59
N GLU A 226 -9.93 -15.94 -7.78
CA GLU A 226 -8.95 -17.05 -7.87
C GLU A 226 -9.07 -17.84 -9.19
N GLU A 227 -10.28 -17.94 -9.74
CA GLU A 227 -10.51 -18.50 -11.08
C GLU A 227 -10.07 -17.56 -12.21
N GLY A 228 -9.72 -16.31 -11.91
CA GLY A 228 -9.30 -15.29 -12.87
C GLY A 228 -10.46 -14.73 -13.69
N ARG A 229 -11.71 -14.85 -13.21
CA ARG A 229 -12.90 -14.32 -13.92
C ARG A 229 -13.00 -12.79 -13.86
N ASN A 230 -12.14 -12.14 -13.06
CA ASN A 230 -11.95 -10.70 -13.03
C ASN A 230 -10.85 -10.20 -13.98
N ALA A 231 -10.17 -11.09 -14.71
CA ALA A 231 -9.15 -10.73 -15.70
C ALA A 231 -9.75 -10.63 -17.11
N SER A 232 -9.18 -9.76 -17.96
CA SER A 232 -9.59 -9.63 -19.37
C SER A 232 -9.46 -10.96 -20.11
N CYS A 233 -10.28 -11.17 -21.14
CA CYS A 233 -10.31 -12.41 -21.92
C CYS A 233 -8.92 -12.81 -22.49
N THR A 234 -8.01 -11.86 -22.65
CA THR A 234 -6.63 -12.06 -23.14
C THR A 234 -5.63 -12.48 -22.05
N SER A 235 -5.95 -12.24 -20.77
CA SER A 235 -5.13 -12.62 -19.61
C SER A 235 -5.60 -13.92 -18.94
N GLN A 236 -6.75 -14.45 -19.34
CA GLN A 236 -7.26 -15.74 -18.87
C GLN A 236 -6.48 -16.90 -19.49
N ARG A 237 -6.29 -17.99 -18.74
CA ARG A 237 -5.71 -19.22 -19.28
C ARG A 237 -6.62 -19.77 -20.38
N GLN A 238 -6.05 -20.05 -21.54
CA GLN A 238 -6.70 -20.71 -22.67
C GLN A 238 -7.64 -21.87 -22.22
N ALA A 239 -8.89 -21.80 -22.68
CA ALA A 239 -9.99 -22.67 -22.24
C ALA A 239 -10.41 -23.72 -23.29
N TRP A 240 -10.02 -23.56 -24.56
CA TRP A 240 -10.32 -24.52 -25.62
C TRP A 240 -9.55 -25.84 -25.41
N GLY A 241 -10.21 -26.99 -25.51
CA GLY A 241 -9.53 -28.30 -25.47
C GLY A 241 -9.07 -28.78 -24.09
N ARG A 242 -9.61 -28.24 -22.99
CA ARG A 242 -9.41 -28.86 -21.67
C ARG A 242 -10.22 -30.14 -21.55
N ALA A 243 -9.55 -31.24 -21.18
CA ALA A 243 -10.24 -32.46 -20.79
C ALA A 243 -11.12 -32.19 -19.55
N PRO A 244 -12.35 -32.73 -19.47
CA PRO A 244 -13.19 -32.61 -18.29
C PRO A 244 -12.46 -33.09 -17.03
N LYS A 245 -12.70 -32.44 -15.89
CA LYS A 245 -12.20 -32.94 -14.60
C LYS A 245 -12.82 -34.32 -14.36
N LYS A 246 -12.01 -35.28 -13.90
CA LYS A 246 -12.43 -36.66 -13.62
C LYS A 246 -13.66 -36.66 -12.70
N GLY A 247 -14.83 -36.98 -13.24
CA GLY A 247 -16.10 -37.05 -12.51
C GLY A 247 -17.16 -35.99 -12.86
N GLU A 248 -16.90 -35.03 -13.75
CA GLU A 248 -17.96 -34.16 -14.30
C GLU A 248 -18.54 -34.76 -15.57
N VAL A 249 -19.82 -35.15 -15.52
CA VAL A 249 -20.61 -35.51 -16.71
C VAL A 249 -20.98 -34.22 -17.41
N VAL A 250 -20.33 -33.94 -18.56
CA VAL A 250 -20.53 -32.65 -19.24
C VAL A 250 -21.88 -32.58 -19.95
N HIS A 251 -22.43 -33.69 -20.47
CA HIS A 251 -23.82 -33.83 -20.91
C HIS A 251 -24.17 -35.33 -20.97
N ASP A 252 -25.45 -35.70 -20.87
CA ASP A 252 -25.87 -37.06 -21.24
C ASP A 252 -25.64 -37.28 -22.74
N ALA A 253 -25.12 -38.45 -23.12
CA ALA A 253 -24.83 -38.76 -24.50
C ALA A 253 -26.14 -38.95 -25.30
N GLU A 254 -26.58 -37.92 -26.02
CA GLU A 254 -27.50 -38.13 -27.13
C GLU A 254 -26.71 -38.70 -28.31
N PHE A 255 -26.86 -40.02 -28.53
CA PHE A 255 -26.34 -40.64 -29.74
C PHE A 255 -26.99 -39.98 -30.96
N ALA A 256 -26.17 -39.48 -31.88
CA ALA A 256 -26.63 -39.03 -33.18
C ALA A 256 -27.30 -40.21 -33.91
N LYS A 257 -28.65 -40.20 -33.94
CA LYS A 257 -29.44 -41.16 -34.71
C LYS A 257 -29.51 -40.68 -36.16
N ASN A 258 -29.52 -41.62 -37.10
CA ASN A 258 -29.66 -41.39 -38.55
C ASN A 258 -28.42 -40.81 -39.28
N ILE A 259 -27.20 -41.13 -38.85
CA ILE A 259 -26.01 -40.88 -39.69
C ILE A 259 -25.84 -42.07 -40.66
N SER A 260 -26.06 -41.86 -41.95
CA SER A 260 -25.72 -42.82 -42.99
C SER A 260 -24.23 -42.76 -43.29
N ILE A 261 -23.46 -43.67 -42.72
CA ILE A 261 -22.03 -43.82 -43.04
C ILE A 261 -21.93 -44.63 -44.33
N ILE A 262 -21.64 -43.96 -45.45
CA ILE A 262 -21.25 -44.63 -46.70
C ILE A 262 -19.75 -44.95 -46.59
N GLY A 263 -19.43 -46.20 -46.25
CA GLY A 263 -18.06 -46.67 -46.18
C GLY A 263 -17.48 -46.86 -47.60
N VAL A 264 -16.60 -45.96 -48.03
CA VAL A 264 -15.75 -46.19 -49.21
C VAL A 264 -14.56 -47.04 -48.75
N LYS A 265 -14.52 -48.31 -49.17
CA LYS A 265 -13.34 -49.17 -48.99
C LYS A 265 -12.33 -48.84 -50.09
N ALA A 266 -11.40 -47.94 -49.82
CA ALA A 266 -10.15 -47.86 -50.57
C ALA A 266 -9.04 -48.48 -49.71
N ASP A 267 -8.40 -49.52 -50.23
CA ASP A 267 -7.32 -50.26 -49.58
C ASP A 267 -6.13 -49.34 -49.28
N VAL A 268 -5.80 -49.17 -47.99
CA VAL A 268 -4.72 -48.28 -47.51
C VAL A 268 -3.35 -48.99 -47.49
N THR A 269 -3.17 -50.02 -48.32
CA THR A 269 -1.97 -50.88 -48.31
C THR A 269 -0.99 -50.61 -49.45
N GLN A 270 -1.24 -49.67 -50.35
CA GLN A 270 -0.20 -49.21 -51.27
C GLN A 270 0.63 -48.09 -50.61
N GLN A 271 1.71 -48.51 -49.93
CA GLN A 271 2.80 -47.62 -49.53
C GLN A 271 3.43 -47.00 -50.78
N LEU A 272 3.25 -45.69 -50.97
CA LEU A 272 4.04 -44.92 -51.93
C LEU A 272 5.47 -44.71 -51.38
N PRO A 273 6.50 -44.66 -52.25
CA PRO A 273 7.91 -44.59 -51.84
C PRO A 273 8.22 -43.36 -50.98
N GLU A 274 9.16 -43.52 -50.03
CA GLU A 274 9.54 -42.56 -48.99
C GLU A 274 10.07 -41.20 -49.48
N SER A 275 10.20 -40.96 -50.79
CA SER A 275 10.74 -39.73 -51.37
C SER A 275 9.74 -38.57 -51.48
N ASN A 276 8.46 -38.76 -51.13
CA ASN A 276 7.42 -37.73 -51.33
C ASN A 276 6.70 -37.26 -50.04
N ARG A 277 7.31 -37.45 -48.87
CA ARG A 277 6.79 -36.82 -47.62
C ARG A 277 7.04 -35.32 -47.66
N MET A 278 5.98 -34.54 -47.98
CA MET A 278 5.98 -33.08 -47.84
C MET A 278 6.48 -32.68 -46.45
N TYR A 279 7.38 -31.69 -46.40
CA TYR A 279 7.95 -31.20 -45.14
C TYR A 279 6.83 -30.67 -44.24
N ARG A 280 6.95 -30.87 -42.93
CA ARG A 280 5.92 -30.50 -41.94
C ARG A 280 5.56 -29.00 -41.96
N SER A 281 6.44 -28.16 -42.52
CA SER A 281 6.27 -26.72 -42.72
C SER A 281 5.42 -26.34 -43.94
N GLU A 282 5.15 -27.28 -44.87
CA GLU A 282 4.32 -27.07 -46.05
C GLU A 282 2.89 -27.63 -45.88
N PHE A 283 2.56 -28.10 -44.68
CA PHE A 283 1.23 -28.60 -44.36
C PHE A 283 0.22 -27.45 -44.25
N ASP A 284 -0.53 -27.21 -45.32
CA ASP A 284 -1.69 -26.33 -45.30
C ASP A 284 -2.94 -27.15 -44.89
N PRO A 285 -3.54 -26.89 -43.71
CA PRO A 285 -4.69 -27.66 -43.24
C PRO A 285 -5.97 -27.42 -44.04
N ARG A 286 -6.00 -26.42 -44.95
CA ARG A 286 -7.13 -26.19 -45.84
C ARG A 286 -7.22 -27.32 -46.87
N THR A 287 -8.43 -27.78 -47.20
CA THR A 287 -8.63 -28.74 -48.31
C THR A 287 -8.19 -28.09 -49.62
N ALA A 288 -7.74 -28.90 -50.59
CA ALA A 288 -7.10 -28.41 -51.82
C ALA A 288 -7.91 -27.32 -52.56
N ALA A 289 -9.25 -27.42 -52.54
CA ALA A 289 -10.18 -26.44 -53.10
C ALA A 289 -10.12 -25.04 -52.45
N TYR A 290 -9.63 -24.90 -51.22
CA TYR A 290 -9.50 -23.64 -50.48
C TYR A 290 -8.06 -23.14 -50.35
N ARG A 291 -7.08 -23.84 -50.95
CA ARG A 291 -5.68 -23.39 -51.03
C ARG A 291 -5.46 -22.39 -52.18
N VAL A 292 -6.42 -22.28 -53.09
CA VAL A 292 -6.37 -21.34 -54.21
C VAL A 292 -6.67 -19.92 -53.72
N HIS A 293 -5.84 -18.97 -54.11
CA HIS A 293 -6.00 -17.56 -53.74
C HIS A 293 -7.32 -17.02 -54.33
N LYS A 294 -8.27 -16.61 -53.48
CA LYS A 294 -9.57 -16.09 -53.89
C LYS A 294 -9.59 -14.56 -53.71
N PRO A 295 -9.89 -13.78 -54.76
CA PRO A 295 -10.03 -12.34 -54.62
C PRO A 295 -11.25 -12.02 -53.75
N VAL A 296 -11.23 -10.88 -53.04
CA VAL A 296 -12.33 -10.50 -52.15
C VAL A 296 -13.68 -10.39 -52.88
N SER A 297 -13.66 -10.05 -54.17
CA SER A 297 -14.83 -10.04 -55.05
C SER A 297 -15.50 -11.41 -55.23
N SER A 298 -14.82 -12.51 -54.91
CA SER A 298 -15.39 -13.86 -54.97
C SER A 298 -16.16 -14.26 -53.70
N PHE A 299 -16.12 -13.45 -52.65
CA PHE A 299 -16.92 -13.66 -51.45
C PHE A 299 -18.32 -13.07 -51.65
N ASN A 300 -19.33 -13.78 -51.13
CA ASN A 300 -20.70 -13.27 -51.15
C ASN A 300 -20.87 -12.19 -50.07
N LEU A 301 -20.52 -10.95 -50.43
CA LEU A 301 -20.58 -9.79 -49.53
C LEU A 301 -22.01 -9.42 -49.14
N ASP A 302 -23.01 -9.79 -49.94
CA ASP A 302 -24.42 -9.55 -49.60
C ASP A 302 -24.92 -10.48 -48.49
N ALA A 303 -24.51 -11.76 -48.53
CA ALA A 303 -24.75 -12.68 -47.42
C ALA A 303 -24.06 -12.19 -46.14
N LEU A 304 -22.83 -11.69 -46.24
CA LEU A 304 -22.11 -11.12 -45.11
C LEU A 304 -22.80 -9.86 -44.55
N ALA A 305 -23.31 -8.99 -45.42
CA ALA A 305 -24.08 -7.81 -45.02
C ALA A 305 -25.37 -8.19 -44.28
N SER A 306 -26.09 -9.20 -44.78
CA SER A 306 -27.31 -9.72 -44.15
C SER A 306 -27.04 -10.27 -42.75
N ILE A 307 -25.97 -11.05 -42.56
CA ILE A 307 -25.63 -11.64 -41.24
C ILE A 307 -25.13 -10.58 -40.25
N THR A 308 -24.49 -9.52 -40.74
CA THR A 308 -23.84 -8.50 -39.88
C THR A 308 -24.64 -7.21 -39.75
N ASN A 309 -25.86 -7.16 -40.29
CA ASN A 309 -26.67 -5.94 -40.44
C ASN A 309 -25.84 -4.76 -41.00
N GLY A 310 -24.94 -5.04 -41.95
CA GLY A 310 -24.10 -4.02 -42.58
C GLY A 310 -22.98 -3.42 -41.71
N ASN A 311 -22.76 -3.90 -40.49
CA ASN A 311 -21.77 -3.33 -39.55
C ASN A 311 -20.36 -3.96 -39.63
N CYS A 312 -20.10 -4.77 -40.65
CA CYS A 312 -18.76 -5.31 -40.90
C CYS A 312 -17.89 -4.30 -41.65
N GLY A 313 -16.72 -3.95 -41.11
CA GLY A 313 -15.79 -3.00 -41.74
C GLY A 313 -15.34 -3.39 -43.15
N LEU A 314 -15.33 -4.69 -43.50
CA LEU A 314 -15.01 -5.16 -44.86
C LEU A 314 -16.05 -4.69 -45.89
N LEU A 315 -17.30 -4.53 -45.47
CA LEU A 315 -18.41 -4.09 -46.35
C LEU A 315 -18.29 -2.61 -46.69
N MET A 316 -17.72 -1.79 -45.80
CA MET A 316 -17.52 -0.35 -46.03
C MET A 316 -16.62 -0.05 -47.24
N TYR A 317 -15.63 -0.90 -47.48
CA TYR A 317 -14.62 -0.66 -48.53
C TYR A 317 -14.88 -1.47 -49.80
N ASN A 318 -15.54 -2.63 -49.68
CA ASN A 318 -15.58 -3.60 -50.77
C ASN A 318 -16.98 -3.81 -51.37
N LYS A 319 -18.05 -3.28 -50.76
CA LYS A 319 -19.40 -3.37 -51.33
C LYS A 319 -19.64 -2.17 -52.27
N PRO A 320 -20.10 -2.40 -53.52
CA PRO A 320 -20.25 -1.33 -54.52
C PRO A 320 -21.40 -0.34 -54.20
N LYS A 321 -22.33 -0.70 -53.30
CA LYS A 321 -23.38 0.19 -52.80
C LYS A 321 -23.49 0.06 -51.28
N PRO A 322 -23.57 1.19 -50.54
CA PRO A 322 -23.77 1.17 -49.09
C PRO A 322 -25.09 0.49 -48.73
N ASP A 323 -25.09 -0.29 -47.65
CA ASP A 323 -26.26 -1.05 -47.22
C ASP A 323 -27.37 -0.12 -46.70
N PRO A 324 -28.65 -0.30 -47.06
CA PRO A 324 -29.75 0.57 -46.60
C PRO A 324 -29.92 0.59 -45.08
N HIS A 325 -29.46 -0.47 -44.39
CA HIS A 325 -29.52 -0.57 -42.93
C HIS A 325 -28.29 0.01 -42.24
N HIS A 326 -27.29 0.48 -42.98
CA HIS A 326 -26.11 1.15 -42.44
C HIS A 326 -26.50 2.55 -41.94
N GLN A 327 -26.63 2.70 -40.62
CA GLN A 327 -26.78 4.01 -39.99
C GLN A 327 -25.43 4.48 -39.44
N LEU A 328 -24.95 5.63 -39.92
CA LEU A 328 -23.87 6.34 -39.26
C LEU A 328 -24.36 6.78 -37.87
N PRO A 329 -23.55 6.61 -36.80
CA PRO A 329 -23.96 7.05 -35.47
C PRO A 329 -24.27 8.55 -35.49
N ASN A 330 -25.44 8.93 -34.99
CA ASN A 330 -25.90 10.32 -34.96
C ASN A 330 -25.10 11.12 -33.91
N ILE A 331 -24.07 11.83 -34.37
CA ILE A 331 -23.16 12.62 -33.52
C ILE A 331 -23.76 13.97 -33.08
N LYS A 332 -25.02 14.28 -33.42
CA LYS A 332 -25.69 15.52 -32.97
C LYS A 332 -26.24 15.44 -31.55
N TYR A 333 -26.23 14.25 -30.94
CA TYR A 333 -26.68 14.05 -29.56
C TYR A 333 -25.50 13.60 -28.68
N VAL A 334 -24.59 14.53 -28.41
CA VAL A 334 -23.64 14.38 -27.30
C VAL A 334 -24.41 14.74 -26.04
N LYS A 335 -24.82 13.73 -25.25
CA LYS A 335 -25.58 13.95 -24.00
C LYS A 335 -24.68 14.39 -22.85
N THR A 336 -23.37 14.12 -22.95
CA THR A 336 -22.35 14.52 -21.98
C THR A 336 -20.98 14.54 -22.66
N GLU A 337 -20.23 15.63 -22.50
CA GLU A 337 -18.77 15.56 -22.48
C GLU A 337 -18.37 15.18 -21.05
N GLU A 338 -17.72 14.04 -20.87
CA GLU A 338 -16.94 13.77 -19.67
C GLU A 338 -15.48 14.07 -20.02
N THR A 339 -14.98 15.19 -19.54
CA THR A 339 -13.54 15.40 -19.41
C THR A 339 -13.07 14.47 -18.30
N VAL A 340 -12.51 13.33 -18.67
CA VAL A 340 -11.92 12.38 -17.72
C VAL A 340 -10.62 12.99 -17.21
N GLU A 341 -10.68 13.71 -16.09
CA GLU A 341 -9.47 13.99 -15.32
C GLU A 341 -9.06 12.69 -14.61
N THR A 342 -8.18 11.95 -15.30
CA THR A 342 -7.36 10.90 -14.71
C THR A 342 -6.72 11.43 -13.44
N SER A 343 -6.94 10.76 -12.30
CA SER A 343 -6.26 10.92 -11.00
C SER A 343 -5.29 12.10 -10.99
N CYS A 344 -5.72 13.28 -10.52
CA CYS A 344 -4.95 14.53 -10.66
C CYS A 344 -3.47 14.28 -10.37
N ARG A 345 -2.69 14.19 -11.46
CA ARG A 345 -1.24 14.05 -11.43
C ARG A 345 -0.73 15.17 -10.55
N VAL A 346 0.04 14.85 -9.52
CA VAL A 346 0.65 15.88 -8.68
C VAL A 346 1.57 16.69 -9.58
N LEU A 347 1.26 17.97 -9.79
CA LEU A 347 2.08 18.84 -10.62
C LEU A 347 3.43 19.04 -9.95
N ASN A 348 4.50 19.00 -10.74
CA ASN A 348 5.78 19.52 -10.27
C ASN A 348 5.79 21.06 -10.34
N VAL A 349 6.81 21.69 -9.74
CA VAL A 349 6.88 23.16 -9.65
C VAL A 349 6.97 23.82 -11.02
N SER A 350 7.67 23.20 -11.98
CA SER A 350 7.76 23.72 -13.35
C SER A 350 6.40 23.68 -14.04
N GLU A 351 5.67 22.57 -13.92
CA GLU A 351 4.33 22.42 -14.51
C GLU A 351 3.32 23.41 -13.91
N ALA A 352 3.33 23.58 -12.58
CA ALA A 352 2.47 24.55 -11.92
C ALA A 352 2.81 25.99 -12.34
N PHE A 353 4.08 26.30 -12.57
CA PHE A 353 4.52 27.60 -13.07
C PHE A 353 4.03 27.88 -14.49
N GLU A 354 4.08 26.90 -15.40
CA GLU A 354 3.60 27.06 -16.78
C GLU A 354 2.07 27.25 -16.87
N ILE A 355 1.32 26.70 -15.90
CA ILE A 355 -0.15 26.81 -15.84
C ILE A 355 -0.57 28.11 -15.15
N ALA A 356 0.18 28.56 -14.14
CA ALA A 356 -0.14 29.75 -13.38
C ALA A 356 -0.03 31.03 -14.22
N LYS A 357 -0.76 32.07 -13.82
CA LYS A 357 -0.58 33.40 -14.41
C LYS A 357 0.84 33.90 -14.10
N PRO A 358 1.54 34.54 -15.07
CA PRO A 358 2.90 35.03 -14.84
C PRO A 358 2.96 35.99 -13.65
N GLY A 359 3.82 35.70 -12.68
CA GLY A 359 4.08 36.59 -11.54
C GLY A 359 3.26 36.35 -10.28
N ASP A 360 2.28 35.44 -10.29
CA ASP A 360 1.43 35.16 -9.12
C ASP A 360 1.90 33.89 -8.39
N ALA A 361 2.63 34.08 -7.28
CA ALA A 361 3.14 32.98 -6.48
C ALA A 361 2.04 32.20 -5.75
N ASP A 362 0.94 32.84 -5.36
CA ASP A 362 -0.14 32.17 -4.63
C ASP A 362 -0.92 31.26 -5.57
N SER A 363 -1.12 31.67 -6.83
CA SER A 363 -1.67 30.79 -7.88
C SER A 363 -0.82 29.53 -8.08
N ILE A 364 0.52 29.64 -8.08
CA ILE A 364 1.42 28.47 -8.19
C ILE A 364 1.26 27.57 -6.96
N ILE A 365 1.20 28.14 -5.76
CA ILE A 365 1.06 27.37 -4.51
C ILE A 365 -0.27 26.62 -4.50
N ASP A 366 -1.36 27.24 -4.95
CA ASP A 366 -2.68 26.62 -5.02
C ASP A 366 -2.71 25.44 -6.00
N LEU A 367 -2.08 25.56 -7.17
CA LEU A 367 -1.93 24.45 -8.12
C LEU A 367 -1.05 23.30 -7.58
N LEU A 368 -0.11 23.60 -6.68
CA LEU A 368 0.76 22.61 -6.08
C LEU A 368 0.13 21.89 -4.87
N ARG A 369 -1.05 22.31 -4.40
CA ARG A 369 -1.73 21.68 -3.25
C ARG A 369 -1.98 20.21 -3.53
N VAL A 370 -1.73 19.39 -2.51
CA VAL A 370 -1.95 17.94 -2.57
C VAL A 370 -2.86 17.51 -1.44
N THR A 371 -3.75 16.57 -1.74
CA THR A 371 -4.54 15.86 -0.74
C THR A 371 -3.67 14.84 0.01
N LYS A 372 -4.11 14.40 1.21
CA LYS A 372 -3.45 13.32 1.95
C LYS A 372 -3.36 12.02 1.14
N HIS A 373 -4.37 11.75 0.31
CA HIS A 373 -4.36 10.59 -0.57
C HIS A 373 -3.27 10.71 -1.65
N GLN A 374 -3.21 11.82 -2.39
CA GLN A 374 -2.16 12.07 -3.38
C GLN A 374 -0.76 12.04 -2.76
N GLN A 375 -0.59 12.59 -1.57
CA GLN A 375 0.65 12.52 -0.81
C GLN A 375 1.08 11.07 -0.54
N ALA A 376 0.15 10.23 -0.06
CA ALA A 376 0.42 8.83 0.26
C ALA A 376 0.75 7.99 -0.99
N VAL A 377 0.01 8.22 -2.10
CA VAL A 377 0.29 7.57 -3.39
C VAL A 377 1.67 7.96 -3.90
N LEU A 378 1.98 9.27 -3.90
CA LEU A 378 3.29 9.75 -4.33
C LEU A 378 4.43 9.16 -3.48
N ALA A 379 4.28 9.12 -2.15
CA ALA A 379 5.26 8.54 -1.26
C ALA A 379 5.50 7.05 -1.54
N LYS A 380 4.47 6.30 -1.92
CA LYS A 380 4.56 4.88 -2.29
C LYS A 380 5.24 4.69 -3.65
N GLU A 381 4.85 5.44 -4.67
CA GLU A 381 5.44 5.37 -6.02
C GLU A 381 6.92 5.79 -6.04
N THR A 382 7.27 6.72 -5.16
CA THR A 382 8.64 7.24 -5.03
C THR A 382 9.45 6.53 -3.94
N ALA A 383 9.00 5.38 -3.43
CA ALA A 383 9.67 4.65 -2.34
C ALA A 383 11.11 4.21 -2.66
N ARG A 384 11.47 4.09 -3.94
CA ARG A 384 12.85 3.81 -4.39
C ARG A 384 13.76 5.05 -4.42
N GLN A 385 13.24 6.21 -3.99
CA GLN A 385 13.95 7.49 -3.86
C GLN A 385 14.84 7.81 -5.06
N ALA A 386 16.18 7.84 -4.87
CA ALA A 386 17.15 8.20 -5.91
C ALA A 386 17.11 7.31 -7.17
N ALA A 387 16.49 6.11 -7.10
CA ALA A 387 16.28 5.24 -8.25
C ALA A 387 14.91 5.44 -8.96
N SER A 388 14.14 6.45 -8.55
CA SER A 388 12.87 6.87 -9.16
C SER A 388 13.03 8.22 -9.86
N SER A 389 12.68 8.30 -11.15
CA SER A 389 12.68 9.57 -11.89
C SER A 389 11.61 10.53 -11.36
N LEU A 390 10.41 10.01 -11.07
CA LEU A 390 9.31 10.77 -10.48
C LEU A 390 9.73 11.44 -9.16
N TRP A 391 10.52 10.75 -8.34
CA TRP A 391 11.07 11.32 -7.10
C TRP A 391 11.97 12.53 -7.38
N ALA A 392 12.82 12.46 -8.41
CA ALA A 392 13.71 13.55 -8.78
C ALA A 392 12.93 14.74 -9.37
N GLU A 393 11.96 14.46 -10.25
CA GLU A 393 11.08 15.46 -10.87
C GLU A 393 10.29 16.25 -9.82
N GLN A 394 9.64 15.56 -8.87
CA GLN A 394 8.79 16.20 -7.85
C GLN A 394 9.59 17.02 -6.82
N ARG A 395 10.88 16.73 -6.65
CA ARG A 395 11.77 17.48 -5.76
C ARG A 395 12.28 18.77 -6.37
N GLN A 396 12.35 18.86 -7.69
CA GLN A 396 12.88 20.04 -8.36
C GLN A 396 11.98 21.24 -8.11
N GLY A 397 12.56 22.32 -7.58
CA GLY A 397 11.82 23.53 -7.20
C GLY A 397 11.13 23.47 -5.83
N ARG A 398 11.04 22.31 -5.18
CA ARG A 398 10.52 22.20 -3.79
C ARG A 398 11.67 22.29 -2.78
N VAL A 399 11.44 22.98 -1.67
CA VAL A 399 12.38 23.02 -0.55
C VAL A 399 12.35 21.67 0.16
N THR A 400 13.41 20.89 0.01
CA THR A 400 13.46 19.55 0.62
C THR A 400 14.05 19.60 2.03
N ALA A 401 13.62 18.68 2.91
CA ALA A 401 14.07 18.64 4.30
C ALA A 401 15.60 18.70 4.48
N SER A 402 16.37 18.08 3.59
CA SER A 402 17.84 18.06 3.66
C SER A 402 18.51 19.41 3.38
N VAL A 403 17.81 20.35 2.73
CA VAL A 403 18.34 21.70 2.40
C VAL A 403 17.64 22.81 3.16
N VAL A 404 16.62 22.49 3.96
CA VAL A 404 15.76 23.47 4.63
C VAL A 404 16.55 24.40 5.55
N GLY A 405 17.53 23.89 6.30
CA GLY A 405 18.34 24.70 7.23
C GLY A 405 19.10 25.81 6.52
N ASP A 406 19.69 25.49 5.36
CA ASP A 406 20.40 26.48 4.54
C ASP A 406 19.43 27.46 3.85
N CYS A 407 18.27 26.98 3.39
CA CYS A 407 17.23 27.83 2.78
C CYS A 407 16.67 28.84 3.79
N VAL A 408 16.41 28.43 5.03
CA VAL A 408 15.95 29.32 6.10
C VAL A 408 17.05 30.29 6.50
N GLY A 409 18.30 29.80 6.62
CA GLY A 409 19.44 30.64 6.96
C GLY A 409 19.80 31.69 5.91
N CYS A 410 19.35 31.52 4.66
CA CYS A 410 19.59 32.52 3.63
C CYS A 410 18.55 33.65 3.59
N VAL A 411 17.43 33.53 4.32
CA VAL A 411 16.41 34.59 4.39
C VAL A 411 16.79 35.55 5.53
N LYS A 412 17.06 36.80 5.17
CA LYS A 412 17.32 37.88 6.13
C LYS A 412 16.02 38.40 6.74
N ASP A 413 16.13 39.14 7.84
CA ASP A 413 14.98 39.70 8.55
C ASP A 413 14.20 40.74 7.73
N ASP A 414 14.85 41.36 6.73
CA ASP A 414 14.22 42.27 5.77
C ASP A 414 13.49 41.54 4.60
N GLY A 415 13.48 40.20 4.62
CA GLY A 415 12.88 39.36 3.57
C GLY A 415 13.73 39.18 2.31
N SER A 416 14.94 39.74 2.27
CA SER A 416 15.90 39.54 1.17
C SER A 416 16.67 38.22 1.31
N LEU A 417 17.12 37.67 0.18
CA LEU A 417 17.90 36.43 0.14
C LEU A 417 19.40 36.71 0.12
N SER A 418 20.14 36.04 1.00
CA SER A 418 21.60 36.05 1.02
C SER A 418 22.15 35.04 0.00
N GLY A 419 22.18 35.48 -1.25
CA GLY A 419 22.85 34.78 -2.36
C GLY A 419 21.99 33.73 -3.07
N HIS A 420 22.29 33.54 -4.35
CA HIS A 420 21.47 32.75 -5.29
C HIS A 420 21.81 31.24 -5.34
N SER A 421 22.84 30.80 -4.61
CA SER A 421 23.31 29.41 -4.65
C SER A 421 22.30 28.41 -4.11
N GLN A 422 21.55 28.79 -3.07
CA GLN A 422 20.52 27.92 -2.48
C GLN A 422 19.33 27.74 -3.42
N VAL A 423 18.92 28.81 -4.10
CA VAL A 423 17.87 28.78 -5.13
C VAL A 423 18.30 27.89 -6.29
N ALA A 424 19.53 28.06 -6.79
CA ALA A 424 20.10 27.20 -7.83
C ALA A 424 20.17 25.71 -7.41
N ARG A 425 20.42 25.43 -6.12
CA ARG A 425 20.43 24.06 -5.57
C ARG A 425 19.03 23.46 -5.53
N VAL A 426 18.01 24.20 -5.10
CA VAL A 426 16.61 23.76 -5.08
C VAL A 426 16.06 23.54 -6.49
N LEU A 427 16.44 24.38 -7.45
CA LEU A 427 16.09 24.22 -8.87
C LEU A 427 16.97 23.20 -9.62
N ASN A 428 17.92 22.57 -8.93
CA ASN A 428 18.82 21.54 -9.46
C ASN A 428 19.73 22.01 -10.63
N TYR A 429 20.16 23.27 -10.64
CA TYR A 429 21.03 23.82 -11.70
C TYR A 429 22.45 23.28 -11.68
N TYR A 430 22.94 22.80 -10.53
CA TYR A 430 24.25 22.16 -10.40
C TYR A 430 24.25 20.67 -10.80
N GLY A 431 23.07 20.07 -11.00
CA GLY A 431 22.91 18.63 -11.18
C GLY A 431 23.20 17.83 -9.90
N SER A 432 23.19 16.50 -10.04
CA SER A 432 23.37 15.58 -8.92
C SER A 432 24.83 15.55 -8.46
N PRO A 433 25.14 15.97 -7.21
CA PRO A 433 26.50 15.91 -6.70
C PRO A 433 26.96 14.45 -6.58
N ARG A 434 28.18 14.17 -7.05
CA ARG A 434 28.87 12.89 -6.82
C ARG A 434 30.02 13.13 -5.86
N SER A 435 30.02 12.46 -4.73
CA SER A 435 31.13 12.50 -3.78
C SER A 435 31.26 11.18 -3.05
N ALA A 436 32.48 10.84 -2.64
CA ALA A 436 32.75 9.64 -1.86
C ALA A 436 31.90 9.58 -0.57
N ALA A 437 31.55 10.73 0.01
CA ALA A 437 30.69 10.79 1.18
C ALA A 437 29.24 10.38 0.89
N LEU A 438 28.70 10.77 -0.28
CA LEU A 438 27.35 10.38 -0.70
C LEU A 438 27.28 8.89 -1.05
N ASP A 439 28.29 8.37 -1.74
CA ASP A 439 28.35 6.95 -2.08
C ASP A 439 28.55 6.08 -0.83
N TRP A 440 29.36 6.54 0.13
CA TRP A 440 29.47 5.94 1.46
C TRP A 440 28.13 5.92 2.19
N GLY A 441 27.41 7.04 2.24
CA GLY A 441 26.09 7.13 2.86
C GLY A 441 25.14 6.07 2.29
N LYS A 442 24.97 6.05 0.96
CA LYS A 442 24.09 5.11 0.25
C LYS A 442 24.44 3.65 0.49
N THR A 443 25.74 3.31 0.50
CA THR A 443 26.18 1.91 0.69
C THR A 443 26.03 1.44 2.13
N GLN A 444 26.16 2.34 3.11
CA GLN A 444 26.08 2.00 4.54
C GLN A 444 24.65 2.07 5.11
N GLU A 445 23.74 2.82 4.48
CA GLU A 445 22.37 3.01 4.97
C GLU A 445 21.60 1.69 5.21
N PRO A 446 21.62 0.68 4.31
CA PRO A 446 20.93 -0.60 4.58
C PRO A 446 21.53 -1.37 5.76
N VAL A 447 22.82 -1.19 6.04
CA VAL A 447 23.50 -1.80 7.19
C VAL A 447 23.09 -1.08 8.47
N ALA A 448 23.06 0.25 8.44
CA ALA A 448 22.62 1.10 9.55
C ALA A 448 21.17 0.83 9.93
N LYS A 449 20.26 0.73 8.96
CA LYS A 449 18.85 0.41 9.18
C LYS A 449 18.67 -0.94 9.88
N LYS A 450 19.41 -1.97 9.45
CA LYS A 450 19.40 -3.29 10.11
C LYS A 450 19.93 -3.24 11.54
N GLN A 451 21.01 -2.50 11.76
CA GLN A 451 21.62 -2.33 13.08
C GLN A 451 20.68 -1.56 14.03
N TYR A 452 20.02 -0.51 13.54
CA TYR A 452 19.01 0.23 14.27
C TYR A 452 17.81 -0.67 14.66
N VAL A 453 17.27 -1.48 13.74
CA VAL A 453 16.16 -2.38 14.07
C VAL A 453 16.56 -3.40 15.14
N ALA A 454 17.80 -3.90 15.11
CA ALA A 454 18.33 -4.77 16.15
C ALA A 454 18.50 -4.02 17.49
N TRP A 455 19.07 -2.82 17.46
CA TRP A 455 19.23 -1.95 18.62
C TRP A 455 17.90 -1.63 19.28
N HIS A 456 16.88 -1.21 18.51
CA HIS A 456 15.55 -0.86 19.04
C HIS A 456 14.87 -2.07 19.70
N ARG A 457 15.04 -3.27 19.16
CA ARG A 457 14.50 -4.51 19.77
C ARG A 457 15.18 -4.84 21.09
N LEU A 458 16.50 -4.64 21.19
CA LEU A 458 17.27 -4.98 22.39
C LEU A 458 17.13 -3.91 23.48
N HIS A 459 17.24 -2.64 23.11
CA HIS A 459 17.23 -1.51 24.04
C HIS A 459 15.85 -1.32 24.68
N HIS A 460 14.77 -1.43 23.90
CA HIS A 460 13.41 -1.31 24.41
C HIS A 460 12.74 -2.64 24.78
N GLN A 461 13.36 -3.79 24.47
CA GLN A 461 12.80 -5.13 24.67
C GLN A 461 11.46 -5.38 23.91
N HIS A 462 11.19 -4.61 22.86
CA HIS A 462 9.94 -4.69 22.08
C HIS A 462 10.01 -5.77 20.99
N LYS A 463 8.92 -6.53 20.81
CA LYS A 463 8.81 -7.57 19.77
C LYS A 463 8.07 -7.04 18.54
N GLY A 464 8.57 -7.36 17.36
CA GLY A 464 7.87 -7.04 16.10
C GLY A 464 8.10 -5.63 15.57
N VAL A 465 9.24 -5.00 15.93
CA VAL A 465 9.69 -3.74 15.31
C VAL A 465 10.00 -3.98 13.83
N ALA A 466 9.37 -3.20 12.96
CA ALA A 466 9.61 -3.16 11.52
C ALA A 466 10.04 -1.75 11.10
N CYS A 467 10.81 -1.66 10.02
CA CYS A 467 11.17 -0.40 9.40
C CYS A 467 10.91 -0.54 7.90
N ASP A 468 9.91 0.17 7.40
CA ASP A 468 9.49 0.13 6.00
C ASP A 468 10.19 1.25 5.22
N ASP A 469 10.51 0.99 3.95
CA ASP A 469 11.02 2.03 3.05
C ASP A 469 9.90 2.99 2.66
N THR A 470 10.26 4.25 2.37
CA THR A 470 9.31 5.30 2.00
C THR A 470 9.91 6.27 0.99
N GLY A 471 9.04 7.03 0.32
CA GLY A 471 9.41 7.96 -0.73
C GLY A 471 9.31 9.42 -0.31
N LEU A 472 8.89 10.27 -1.26
CA LEU A 472 8.73 11.70 -1.09
C LEU A 472 7.35 12.04 -0.50
N TRP A 473 7.36 12.77 0.60
CA TRP A 473 6.19 13.32 1.27
C TRP A 473 6.16 14.83 1.05
N ILE A 474 5.17 15.33 0.31
CA ILE A 474 4.92 16.77 0.11
C ILE A 474 4.05 17.28 1.25
N SER A 475 4.38 18.40 1.89
CA SER A 475 3.52 18.97 2.93
C SER A 475 2.15 19.36 2.36
N THR A 476 1.08 18.94 3.04
CA THR A 476 -0.29 19.28 2.65
C THR A 476 -0.65 20.74 2.98
N GLU A 477 0.10 21.37 3.89
CA GLU A 477 -0.09 22.77 4.30
C GLU A 477 0.76 23.72 3.45
N CYS A 478 2.01 23.34 3.19
CA CYS A 478 2.98 24.11 2.43
C CYS A 478 3.51 23.25 1.28
N PRO A 479 2.80 23.19 0.13
CA PRO A 479 3.13 22.21 -0.91
C PRO A 479 4.53 22.41 -1.49
N TYR A 480 5.08 23.62 -1.47
CA TYR A 480 6.47 23.88 -1.87
C TYR A 480 7.53 23.25 -0.95
N VAL A 481 7.15 22.57 0.15
CA VAL A 481 8.03 21.84 1.06
C VAL A 481 7.81 20.33 0.92
N ALA A 482 8.90 19.57 0.88
CA ALA A 482 8.84 18.11 0.80
C ALA A 482 9.95 17.41 1.59
N ALA A 483 9.75 16.14 1.94
CA ALA A 483 10.71 15.37 2.71
C ALA A 483 10.76 13.90 2.26
N SER A 484 11.94 13.29 2.33
CA SER A 484 12.13 11.86 2.12
C SER A 484 12.81 11.28 3.37
N PRO A 485 12.07 10.71 4.33
CA PRO A 485 12.67 10.00 5.47
C PRO A 485 13.39 8.72 5.00
N ASP A 486 14.38 8.26 5.77
CA ASP A 486 15.10 7.02 5.47
C ASP A 486 14.25 5.77 5.77
N GLY A 487 13.22 5.89 6.62
CA GLY A 487 12.24 4.83 6.83
C GLY A 487 11.08 5.21 7.75
N ILE A 488 10.06 4.34 7.76
CA ILE A 488 8.94 4.41 8.69
C ILE A 488 9.07 3.26 9.69
N VAL A 489 9.26 3.61 10.96
CA VAL A 489 9.39 2.67 12.06
C VAL A 489 8.00 2.30 12.58
N ARG A 490 7.67 1.01 12.58
CA ARG A 490 6.44 0.48 13.18
C ARG A 490 6.79 -0.39 14.38
N CYS A 491 6.32 0.02 15.55
CA CYS A 491 6.45 -0.74 16.79
C CYS A 491 5.09 -0.73 17.51
N LYS A 492 4.69 -1.87 18.06
CA LYS A 492 3.38 -1.99 18.72
C LYS A 492 3.30 -1.14 19.99
N GLU A 493 4.43 -0.98 20.67
CA GLU A 493 4.55 -0.31 21.94
C GLU A 493 4.93 1.17 21.77
N CYS A 494 5.87 1.50 20.86
CA CYS A 494 6.27 2.89 20.59
C CYS A 494 5.34 3.64 19.61
N GLY A 495 4.44 2.93 18.93
CA GLY A 495 3.66 3.48 17.83
C GLY A 495 4.44 3.53 16.51
N THR A 496 4.00 4.40 15.60
CA THR A 496 4.63 4.61 14.29
C THR A 496 5.33 5.96 14.26
N GLY A 497 6.57 5.98 13.76
CA GLY A 497 7.38 7.18 13.61
C GLY A 497 8.37 7.06 12.46
N LEU A 498 9.27 8.03 12.37
CA LEU A 498 10.25 8.11 11.30
C LEU A 498 11.64 7.61 11.72
N LEU A 499 12.47 7.36 10.72
CA LEU A 499 13.88 7.05 10.86
C LEU A 499 14.70 7.99 9.96
N GLU A 500 15.74 8.59 10.52
CA GLU A 500 16.75 9.36 9.80
C GLU A 500 18.14 8.87 10.18
N ILE A 501 18.96 8.49 9.21
CA ILE A 501 20.24 7.83 9.38
C ILE A 501 21.36 8.68 8.78
N LYS A 502 22.38 8.96 9.59
CA LYS A 502 23.63 9.59 9.15
C LYS A 502 24.81 8.64 9.29
N ASN A 503 25.46 8.34 8.16
CA ASN A 503 26.72 7.60 8.11
C ASN A 503 27.86 8.58 7.77
N PRO A 504 28.51 9.23 8.76
CA PRO A 504 29.54 10.23 8.51
C PRO A 504 30.76 9.62 7.83
N TYR A 505 31.19 10.19 6.70
CA TYR A 505 32.35 9.71 5.94
C TYR A 505 33.69 10.07 6.61
N THR A 506 33.88 11.34 6.98
CA THR A 506 35.15 11.83 7.55
C THR A 506 35.51 11.16 8.87
N HIS A 507 34.51 10.93 9.72
CA HIS A 507 34.67 10.36 11.06
C HIS A 507 34.22 8.90 11.15
N ARG A 508 34.14 8.20 10.01
CA ARG A 508 33.59 6.84 9.90
C ARG A 508 34.27 5.81 10.82
N LEU A 509 35.54 6.00 11.17
CA LEU A 509 36.32 5.07 11.99
C LEU A 509 36.26 5.39 13.49
N LEU A 510 35.75 6.57 13.87
CA LEU A 510 35.66 6.96 15.27
C LEU A 510 34.46 6.28 15.94
N ASP A 511 34.57 6.03 17.25
CA ASP A 511 33.38 5.79 18.06
C ASP A 511 32.54 7.08 18.20
N ILE A 512 31.31 6.93 18.67
CA ILE A 512 30.35 8.03 18.79
C ILE A 512 30.84 9.11 19.75
N GLU A 513 31.49 8.73 20.85
CA GLU A 513 31.97 9.67 21.86
C GLU A 513 33.10 10.54 21.30
N ALA A 514 34.11 9.92 20.69
CA ALA A 514 35.18 10.61 19.99
C ALA A 514 34.66 11.46 18.83
N LEU A 515 33.62 11.01 18.11
CA LEU A 515 32.97 11.78 17.05
C LEU A 515 32.28 13.04 17.61
N SER A 516 31.66 12.95 18.79
CA SER A 516 30.96 14.08 19.41
C SER A 516 31.89 15.25 19.75
N THR A 517 33.16 14.96 20.04
CA THR A 517 34.17 15.98 20.38
C THR A 517 34.79 16.69 19.17
N LYS A 518 34.55 16.20 17.95
CA LYS A 518 35.14 16.80 16.75
C LYS A 518 34.45 18.13 16.39
N LYS A 519 35.26 19.11 15.99
CA LYS A 519 34.76 20.40 15.49
C LYS A 519 33.83 20.16 14.29
N GLY A 520 32.63 20.73 14.33
CA GLY A 520 31.61 20.53 13.29
C GLY A 520 30.81 19.23 13.43
N SER A 521 30.90 18.53 14.57
CA SER A 521 30.02 17.39 14.85
C SER A 521 28.55 17.82 14.92
N CYS A 522 27.67 16.95 14.43
CA CYS A 522 26.23 17.12 14.59
C CYS A 522 25.74 16.78 16.00
N LEU A 523 26.55 16.06 16.78
CA LEU A 523 26.26 15.71 18.16
C LEU A 523 26.93 16.72 19.10
N THR A 524 26.28 16.99 20.21
CA THR A 524 26.78 17.87 21.27
C THR A 524 26.40 17.30 22.62
N MET A 525 27.20 17.65 23.61
CA MET A 525 27.02 17.20 24.97
C MET A 525 26.37 18.35 25.75
N GLU A 526 25.07 18.24 26.06
CA GLU A 526 24.35 19.19 26.91
C GLU A 526 23.76 18.49 28.15
N ASN A 527 23.95 19.05 29.35
CA ASN A 527 23.41 18.54 30.62
C ASN A 527 23.72 17.07 30.94
N GLY A 528 24.92 16.57 30.59
CA GLY A 528 25.29 15.17 30.81
C GLY A 528 24.73 14.17 29.78
N VAL A 529 23.88 14.61 28.84
CA VAL A 529 23.27 13.77 27.79
C VAL A 529 23.75 14.16 26.39
N LEU A 530 24.31 13.18 25.67
CA LEU A 530 24.68 13.34 24.27
C LEU A 530 23.42 13.49 23.42
N GLN A 531 23.32 14.56 22.62
CA GLN A 531 22.17 14.84 21.75
C GLN A 531 22.56 15.50 20.42
N LEU A 532 21.66 15.44 19.44
CA LEU A 532 21.73 16.22 18.22
C LEU A 532 21.63 17.70 18.58
N ARG A 533 22.61 18.47 18.12
CA ARG A 533 22.64 19.92 18.30
C ARG A 533 21.40 20.53 17.62
N ARG A 534 20.55 21.23 18.40
CA ARG A 534 19.30 21.83 17.89
C ARG A 534 19.51 22.93 16.85
N SER A 535 20.68 23.57 16.87
CA SER A 535 21.09 24.55 15.85
C SER A 535 21.67 23.90 14.57
N HIS A 536 21.77 22.57 14.50
CA HIS A 536 22.33 21.87 13.35
C HIS A 536 21.28 21.63 12.26
N GLN A 537 21.68 21.69 10.99
CA GLN A 537 20.80 21.48 9.83
C GLN A 537 20.03 20.14 9.86
N TYR A 538 20.58 19.11 10.49
CA TYR A 538 19.90 17.81 10.64
C TYR A 538 18.69 17.86 11.59
N TYR A 539 18.69 18.76 12.58
CA TYR A 539 17.51 18.97 13.43
C TYR A 539 16.38 19.56 12.59
N ALA A 540 16.69 20.59 11.78
CA ALA A 540 15.75 21.16 10.83
C ALA A 540 15.20 20.11 9.84
N GLN A 541 16.07 19.23 9.33
CA GLN A 541 15.69 18.13 8.45
C GLN A 541 14.68 17.19 9.10
N VAL A 542 14.95 16.73 10.33
CA VAL A 542 14.07 15.80 11.06
C VAL A 542 12.73 16.45 11.41
N GLN A 543 12.72 17.71 11.82
CA GLN A 543 11.48 18.44 12.10
C GLN A 543 10.61 18.59 10.85
N VAL A 544 11.19 18.93 9.70
CA VAL A 544 10.44 19.03 8.44
C VAL A 544 9.94 17.68 7.94
N GLN A 545 10.70 16.61 8.14
CA GLN A 545 10.23 15.25 7.84
C GLN A 545 8.96 14.91 8.63
N MET A 546 8.93 15.22 9.93
CA MET A 546 7.75 15.04 10.78
C MET A 546 6.59 15.96 10.37
N TRP A 547 6.88 17.22 10.01
CA TRP A 547 5.86 18.15 9.52
C TRP A 547 5.20 17.67 8.22
N CYS A 548 5.99 17.26 7.23
CA CYS A 548 5.45 16.76 5.97
C CYS A 548 4.60 15.50 6.18
N THR A 549 5.07 14.55 6.98
CA THR A 549 4.43 13.23 7.13
C THR A 549 3.28 13.22 8.14
N GLY A 550 3.28 14.13 9.11
CA GLY A 550 2.35 14.17 10.24
C GLY A 550 2.71 13.22 11.39
N TYR A 551 3.86 12.53 11.35
CA TYR A 551 4.32 11.71 12.47
C TYR A 551 4.85 12.59 13.61
N LYS A 552 4.66 12.12 14.85
CA LYS A 552 4.98 12.89 16.06
C LYS A 552 6.38 12.69 16.60
N TRP A 553 7.12 11.72 16.06
CA TRP A 553 8.51 11.46 16.44
C TRP A 553 9.32 10.84 15.30
N SER A 554 10.63 11.02 15.38
CA SER A 554 11.62 10.43 14.50
C SER A 554 12.82 9.97 15.30
N ASP A 555 13.29 8.76 15.06
CA ASP A 555 14.58 8.31 15.60
C ASP A 555 15.71 8.78 14.69
N PHE A 556 16.58 9.63 15.23
CA PHE A 556 17.78 10.12 14.57
C PHE A 556 18.96 9.20 14.92
N VAL A 557 19.59 8.62 13.90
CA VAL A 557 20.63 7.61 14.04
C VAL A 557 21.94 8.13 13.46
N VAL A 558 23.02 8.07 14.23
CA VAL A 558 24.38 8.22 13.70
C VAL A 558 25.08 6.88 13.81
N ARG A 559 25.58 6.37 12.68
CA ARG A 559 26.34 5.10 12.66
C ARG A 559 27.74 5.29 12.10
N THR A 560 28.73 4.79 12.83
CA THR A 560 30.12 4.64 12.38
C THR A 560 30.46 3.17 12.14
N VAL A 561 31.66 2.89 11.63
CA VAL A 561 32.19 1.51 11.49
C VAL A 561 33.16 1.15 12.61
N SER A 562 33.17 1.91 13.71
CA SER A 562 33.94 1.56 14.91
C SER A 562 33.54 0.17 15.43
N LYS A 563 34.49 -0.51 16.09
CA LYS A 563 34.28 -1.84 16.71
C LYS A 563 33.43 -1.74 17.98
N SER A 564 33.51 -0.62 18.69
CA SER A 564 32.78 -0.32 19.92
C SER A 564 32.04 1.01 19.79
N ASN A 565 30.94 1.17 20.53
CA ASN A 565 30.13 2.40 20.58
C ASN A 565 29.96 3.06 19.19
N ASN A 566 29.39 2.31 18.24
CA ASN A 566 29.36 2.65 16.81
C ASN A 566 27.96 3.06 16.31
N ILE A 567 26.98 3.14 17.20
CA ILE A 567 25.63 3.59 16.89
C ILE A 567 25.13 4.49 18.02
N TYR A 568 24.64 5.65 17.61
CA TYR A 568 23.92 6.59 18.45
C TYR A 568 22.49 6.69 17.94
N VAL A 569 21.52 6.70 18.85
CA VAL A 569 20.10 6.84 18.53
C VAL A 569 19.46 7.81 19.50
N GLU A 570 18.80 8.83 18.95
CA GLU A 570 18.00 9.80 19.71
C GLU A 570 16.58 9.82 19.17
N ARG A 571 15.58 9.73 20.04
CA ARG A 571 14.20 10.00 19.65
C ARG A 571 13.94 11.51 19.71
N ILE A 572 13.67 12.10 18.56
CA ILE A 572 13.31 13.51 18.43
C ILE A 572 11.79 13.60 18.33
N LEU A 573 11.19 14.47 19.15
CA LEU A 573 9.76 14.76 19.10
C LEU A 573 9.47 15.92 18.17
N PHE A 574 8.27 15.93 17.61
CA PHE A 574 7.81 17.03 16.77
C PHE A 574 7.71 18.33 17.58
N ASP A 575 8.31 19.39 17.05
CA ASP A 575 8.40 20.71 17.65
C ASP A 575 7.59 21.69 16.80
N GLU A 576 6.35 21.92 17.24
CA GLU A 576 5.37 22.77 16.53
C GLU A 576 5.82 24.23 16.48
N GLU A 577 6.48 24.73 17.55
CA GLU A 577 6.99 26.09 17.62
C GLU A 577 8.15 26.30 16.65
N TYR A 578 9.07 25.32 16.57
CA TYR A 578 10.16 25.36 15.60
C TYR A 578 9.65 25.45 14.16
N ILE A 579 8.64 24.65 13.80
CA ILE A 579 8.03 24.71 12.46
C ILE A 579 7.35 26.05 12.20
N ALA A 580 6.57 26.55 13.15
CA ALA A 580 5.91 27.84 13.05
C ALA A 580 6.92 28.99 12.83
N ASN A 581 8.11 28.92 13.44
CA ASN A 581 9.17 29.91 13.29
C ASN A 581 9.85 29.88 11.92
N ILE A 582 10.03 28.70 11.31
CA ILE A 582 10.70 28.59 10.00
C ILE A 582 9.74 28.74 8.81
N GLN A 583 8.45 28.46 8.99
CA GLN A 583 7.45 28.46 7.92
C GLN A 583 7.37 29.80 7.14
N PRO A 584 7.33 30.98 7.79
CA PRO A 584 7.33 32.26 7.07
C PRO A 584 8.58 32.46 6.22
N LYS A 585 9.75 32.06 6.75
CA LYS A 585 11.02 32.14 6.01
C LYS A 585 11.01 31.22 4.79
N LEU A 586 10.41 30.04 4.89
CA LEU A 586 10.27 29.13 3.76
C LEU A 586 9.35 29.67 2.67
N TYR A 587 8.25 30.34 3.05
CA TYR A 587 7.40 31.04 2.09
C TYR A 587 8.19 32.13 1.37
N THR A 588 8.88 33.01 2.11
CA THR A 588 9.73 34.07 1.53
C THR A 588 10.79 33.50 0.59
N PHE A 589 11.46 32.41 0.97
CA PHE A 589 12.44 31.75 0.12
C PHE A 589 11.82 31.22 -1.18
N PHE A 590 10.64 30.61 -1.10
CA PHE A 590 9.96 30.07 -2.27
C PHE A 590 9.51 31.19 -3.22
N VAL A 591 8.87 32.24 -2.72
CA VAL A 591 8.36 33.35 -3.52
C VAL A 591 9.49 34.20 -4.09
N ASN A 592 10.35 34.76 -3.22
CA ASN A 592 11.40 35.70 -3.62
C ASN A 592 12.62 35.01 -4.25
N GLY A 593 12.74 33.69 -4.09
CA GLY A 593 13.85 32.91 -4.62
C GLY A 593 13.41 32.06 -5.80
N VAL A 594 12.62 31.01 -5.54
CA VAL A 594 12.26 30.00 -6.54
C VAL A 594 11.35 30.59 -7.62
N VAL A 595 10.23 31.21 -7.25
CA VAL A 595 9.28 31.78 -8.22
C VAL A 595 9.91 32.95 -8.99
N ALA A 596 10.60 33.86 -8.29
CA ALA A 596 11.33 34.96 -8.92
C ALA A 596 12.40 34.48 -9.93
N GLU A 597 13.08 33.37 -9.64
CA GLU A 597 14.04 32.79 -10.58
C GLU A 597 13.36 32.12 -11.78
N LEU A 598 12.23 31.44 -11.58
CA LEU A 598 11.48 30.86 -12.71
C LEU A 598 10.99 31.94 -13.68
N LEU A 599 10.66 33.14 -13.18
CA LEU A 599 10.27 34.29 -14.00
C LEU A 599 11.47 34.95 -14.72
N SER A 600 12.57 35.18 -14.00
CA SER A 600 13.68 35.99 -14.51
C SER A 600 14.76 35.17 -15.25
N GLY A 601 14.95 33.91 -14.87
CA GLY A 601 16.03 33.04 -15.31
C GLY A 601 17.42 33.62 -15.04
N ALA A 602 17.55 34.59 -14.13
CA ALA A 602 18.77 35.37 -13.93
C ALA A 602 19.87 34.52 -13.31
N ILE A 603 19.53 33.71 -12.31
CA ILE A 603 20.46 32.81 -11.63
C ILE A 603 20.90 31.70 -12.59
N ARG A 604 19.98 31.14 -13.38
CA ARG A 604 20.29 30.14 -14.39
C ARG A 604 21.30 30.69 -15.38
N LYS A 605 21.09 31.91 -15.89
CA LYS A 605 22.04 32.60 -16.77
C LYS A 605 23.40 32.69 -16.09
N VAL A 606 23.49 33.20 -14.87
CA VAL A 606 24.75 33.31 -14.11
C VAL A 606 25.45 31.96 -13.89
N VAL A 607 24.70 30.89 -13.56
CA VAL A 607 25.25 29.53 -13.38
C VAL A 607 25.68 28.90 -14.70
N THR A 608 24.99 29.19 -15.80
CA THR A 608 25.33 28.70 -17.15
C THR A 608 26.41 29.51 -17.86
N ASP A 609 26.60 30.78 -17.49
CA ASP A 609 27.57 31.67 -18.12
C ASP A 609 29.01 31.32 -17.68
N LYS A 610 29.89 31.22 -18.67
CA LYS A 610 31.17 30.50 -18.64
C LYS A 610 32.18 31.02 -17.61
N SER A 611 31.97 32.21 -17.05
CA SER A 611 32.82 32.83 -16.03
C SER A 611 32.65 32.20 -14.64
N VAL A 612 31.45 31.74 -14.27
CA VAL A 612 31.19 31.12 -12.95
C VAL A 612 31.69 29.67 -12.89
N ARG A 613 31.60 28.93 -14.00
CA ARG A 613 32.20 27.59 -14.10
C ARG A 613 33.72 27.63 -13.86
N LYS A 614 34.40 28.64 -14.42
CA LYS A 614 35.85 28.87 -14.28
C LYS A 614 36.25 29.30 -12.87
N VAL A 615 35.42 30.10 -12.19
CA VAL A 615 35.63 30.51 -10.79
C VAL A 615 35.34 29.37 -9.82
N MET A 616 34.28 28.59 -10.06
CA MET A 616 33.95 27.39 -9.27
C MET A 616 35.00 26.29 -9.47
N GLU A 617 35.46 26.03 -10.69
CA GLU A 617 36.59 25.12 -10.95
C GLU A 617 37.88 25.63 -10.30
N SER A 618 38.16 26.94 -10.36
CA SER A 618 39.34 27.53 -9.70
C SER A 618 39.28 27.43 -8.16
N ILE A 619 38.10 27.59 -7.56
CA ILE A 619 37.88 27.44 -6.12
C ILE A 619 37.95 25.96 -5.71
N LEU A 620 37.38 25.05 -6.51
CA LEU A 620 37.48 23.61 -6.28
C LEU A 620 38.94 23.12 -6.39
N VAL A 621 39.70 23.62 -7.37
CA VAL A 621 41.14 23.34 -7.52
C VAL A 621 41.96 23.95 -6.37
N ARG A 622 41.60 25.12 -5.84
CA ARG A 622 42.27 25.71 -4.65
C ARG A 622 41.95 24.95 -3.36
N ILE A 623 40.74 24.41 -3.23
CA ILE A 623 40.34 23.54 -2.12
C ILE A 623 41.08 22.20 -2.20
N GLU A 624 41.27 21.64 -3.41
CA GLU A 624 42.07 20.43 -3.64
C GLU A 624 43.57 20.65 -3.37
N LYS A 625 44.13 21.81 -3.76
CA LYS A 625 45.54 22.18 -3.48
C LYS A 625 45.83 22.54 -2.02
N SER A 626 44.80 22.75 -1.20
CA SER A 626 44.92 22.98 0.25
C SER A 626 44.84 21.70 1.09
N ARG A 627 44.71 20.53 0.45
CA ARG A 627 44.96 19.22 1.09
C ARG A 627 46.46 18.90 1.01
N PRO A 628 47.07 18.37 2.08
CA PRO A 628 48.47 17.96 2.05
C PRO A 628 48.70 16.87 1.00
N SER A 629 49.87 16.94 0.36
CA SER A 629 50.27 16.18 -0.82
C SER A 629 50.20 14.67 -0.67
N SER A 630 49.75 14.02 -1.75
CA SER A 630 50.14 12.69 -2.24
C SER A 630 50.57 11.67 -1.17
N ASN A 631 49.58 10.95 -0.64
CA ASN A 631 49.66 9.49 -0.56
C ASN A 631 48.24 8.96 -0.78
N ALA A 632 48.12 7.93 -1.62
CA ALA A 632 46.87 7.31 -1.99
C ALA A 632 46.00 7.06 -0.75
N VAL A 633 44.84 7.70 -0.68
CA VAL A 633 43.86 7.43 0.38
C VAL A 633 43.22 6.08 0.04
N HIS A 634 43.78 5.01 0.60
CA HIS A 634 43.16 3.69 0.65
C HIS A 634 41.71 3.83 1.15
N VAL A 635 40.75 3.45 0.31
CA VAL A 635 39.37 3.26 0.74
C VAL A 635 39.31 1.90 1.44
N ALA A 636 39.28 1.92 2.77
CA ALA A 636 39.21 0.71 3.58
C ALA A 636 37.86 -0.02 3.40
N TYR A 637 37.89 -1.21 2.78
CA TYR A 637 36.73 -2.10 2.68
C TYR A 637 36.88 -3.26 3.66
N PRO A 638 36.25 -3.25 4.85
CA PRO A 638 36.43 -4.32 5.82
C PRO A 638 35.81 -5.64 5.33
N CYS A 639 36.60 -6.71 5.37
CA CYS A 639 36.21 -8.05 4.98
C CYS A 639 35.08 -8.58 5.86
N GLY A 640 34.02 -9.11 5.26
CA GLY A 640 32.86 -9.66 5.98
C GLY A 640 33.13 -10.91 6.84
N VAL A 641 34.37 -11.42 6.87
CA VAL A 641 34.80 -12.59 7.66
C VAL A 641 35.85 -12.19 8.70
N CYS A 642 37.02 -11.70 8.29
CA CYS A 642 38.11 -11.35 9.22
C CYS A 642 38.07 -9.89 9.71
N ASN A 643 37.23 -9.04 9.10
CA ASN A 643 37.11 -7.61 9.43
C ASN A 643 38.39 -6.79 9.19
N GLU A 644 39.37 -7.33 8.47
CA GLU A 644 40.55 -6.63 7.97
C GLU A 644 40.26 -5.98 6.60
N GLU A 645 41.05 -4.97 6.21
CA GLU A 645 40.81 -4.17 5.01
C GLU A 645 41.07 -4.97 3.71
N CYS A 646 40.18 -4.81 2.73
CA CYS A 646 40.32 -5.32 1.37
C CYS A 646 40.81 -4.20 0.44
N ASP A 647 41.74 -4.53 -0.45
CA ASP A 647 42.21 -3.63 -1.51
C ASP A 647 41.12 -3.42 -2.57
N SER A 648 41.08 -2.21 -3.14
CA SER A 648 40.07 -1.77 -4.11
C SER A 648 40.52 -1.92 -5.56
N ASP A 649 39.57 -2.34 -6.40
CA ASP A 649 39.63 -2.50 -7.86
C ASP A 649 40.48 -3.69 -8.39
N PRO A 650 39.86 -4.78 -8.90
CA PRO A 650 40.57 -5.88 -9.54
C PRO A 650 41.17 -5.53 -10.92
N GLY A 651 41.05 -4.28 -11.38
CA GLY A 651 41.52 -3.83 -12.68
C GLY A 651 42.99 -3.47 -12.80
N GLU A 652 43.70 -3.16 -11.71
CA GLU A 652 45.06 -2.59 -11.82
C GLU A 652 46.21 -3.43 -11.26
N ASP A 653 45.97 -4.45 -10.42
CA ASP A 653 46.94 -5.52 -10.16
C ASP A 653 46.28 -6.61 -9.29
N GLY A 654 46.40 -7.88 -9.70
CA GLY A 654 45.60 -8.98 -9.17
C GLY A 654 45.72 -9.28 -7.66
N ARG A 655 44.96 -8.56 -6.82
CA ARG A 655 44.89 -8.78 -5.37
C ARG A 655 43.50 -9.17 -4.88
N SER A 656 43.34 -10.49 -4.70
CA SER A 656 42.63 -11.24 -3.65
C SER A 656 41.35 -10.71 -2.96
N SER A 657 40.51 -9.87 -3.57
CA SER A 657 39.23 -9.45 -2.99
C SER A 657 38.03 -9.65 -3.94
N ILE A 658 36.87 -10.01 -3.39
CA ILE A 658 35.61 -10.18 -4.14
C ILE A 658 34.43 -9.51 -3.41
N GLY A 659 33.53 -8.88 -4.18
CA GLY A 659 32.28 -8.34 -3.69
C GLY A 659 31.12 -9.34 -3.82
N CYS A 660 30.26 -9.46 -2.80
CA CYS A 660 29.04 -10.27 -2.89
C CYS A 660 27.88 -9.48 -3.53
N ASP A 661 27.30 -10.01 -4.61
CA ASP A 661 26.21 -9.36 -5.36
C ASP A 661 24.86 -9.25 -4.61
N VAL A 662 24.77 -9.81 -3.40
CA VAL A 662 23.52 -9.83 -2.60
C VAL A 662 23.62 -8.90 -1.40
N CYS A 663 24.77 -8.82 -0.75
CA CYS A 663 24.94 -8.01 0.46
C CYS A 663 25.90 -6.83 0.29
N ASN A 664 26.51 -6.68 -0.90
CA ASN A 664 27.45 -5.64 -1.26
C ASN A 664 28.63 -5.50 -0.27
N ARG A 665 29.02 -6.60 0.38
CA ARG A 665 30.21 -6.69 1.24
C ARG A 665 31.40 -7.25 0.46
N TRP A 666 32.59 -6.79 0.83
CA TRP A 666 33.87 -7.28 0.30
C TRP A 666 34.42 -8.42 1.15
N PHE A 667 35.14 -9.32 0.52
CA PHE A 667 35.73 -10.51 1.13
C PHE A 667 37.10 -10.79 0.52
N HIS A 668 38.09 -11.19 1.32
CA HIS A 668 39.33 -11.73 0.78
C HIS A 668 39.09 -13.12 0.19
N TYR A 669 39.76 -13.42 -0.92
CA TYR A 669 39.72 -14.74 -1.58
C TYR A 669 39.99 -15.88 -0.59
N SER A 670 41.05 -15.76 0.23
CA SER A 670 41.39 -16.72 1.29
C SER A 670 40.27 -16.89 2.32
N CYS A 671 39.60 -15.79 2.70
CA CYS A 671 38.49 -15.80 3.66
C CYS A 671 37.23 -16.50 3.13
N VAL A 672 37.09 -16.63 1.81
CA VAL A 672 35.92 -17.28 1.17
C VAL A 672 36.28 -18.49 0.30
N GLY A 673 37.51 -18.98 0.40
CA GLY A 673 37.98 -20.19 -0.27
C GLY A 673 38.11 -20.06 -1.80
N ILE A 674 38.39 -18.85 -2.29
CA ILE A 674 38.67 -18.58 -3.70
C ILE A 674 40.19 -18.63 -3.92
N GLN A 675 40.63 -19.29 -4.98
CA GLN A 675 42.04 -19.46 -5.34
C GLN A 675 42.49 -18.49 -6.45
N GLY A 676 41.56 -17.76 -7.05
CA GLY A 676 41.81 -16.73 -8.08
C GLY A 676 41.92 -17.26 -9.50
N SER A 677 41.91 -18.58 -9.68
CA SER A 677 41.96 -19.26 -10.97
C SER A 677 40.58 -19.68 -11.50
N GLU A 678 39.52 -19.47 -10.72
CA GLU A 678 38.18 -19.94 -11.04
C GLU A 678 37.61 -19.29 -12.30
N GLY A 679 37.04 -20.10 -13.19
CA GLY A 679 36.53 -19.64 -14.48
C GLY A 679 35.39 -18.61 -14.41
N PHE A 680 34.73 -18.44 -13.25
CA PHE A 680 33.71 -17.40 -13.09
C PHE A 680 34.34 -16.00 -12.96
N LEU A 681 35.55 -15.87 -12.40
CA LEU A 681 36.25 -14.59 -12.29
C LEU A 681 36.63 -14.00 -13.67
N LYS A 682 36.79 -14.88 -14.68
CA LYS A 682 37.10 -14.48 -16.07
C LYS A 682 35.87 -14.01 -16.88
N LYS A 683 34.66 -14.09 -16.31
CA LYS A 683 33.41 -13.72 -17.00
C LYS A 683 32.85 -12.41 -16.43
N ARG A 684 32.77 -11.35 -17.25
CA ARG A 684 32.26 -10.01 -16.87
C ARG A 684 30.84 -9.95 -16.26
N LYS A 685 30.06 -11.03 -16.34
CA LYS A 685 28.67 -11.11 -15.85
C LYS A 685 28.44 -12.31 -14.93
N SER A 686 29.49 -12.85 -14.31
CA SER A 686 29.32 -13.90 -13.32
C SER A 686 28.76 -13.31 -12.02
N VAL A 687 27.86 -14.05 -11.38
CA VAL A 687 27.29 -13.67 -10.08
C VAL A 687 27.97 -14.50 -9.00
N TRP A 688 28.50 -13.85 -7.97
CA TRP A 688 29.10 -14.49 -6.82
C TRP A 688 28.37 -14.12 -5.51
N LYS A 689 28.15 -15.13 -4.66
CA LYS A 689 27.40 -15.00 -3.41
C LYS A 689 28.21 -15.57 -2.26
N CYS A 690 28.34 -14.83 -1.17
CA CYS A 690 29.02 -15.30 0.03
C CYS A 690 28.23 -16.45 0.70
N SER A 691 28.90 -17.23 1.55
CA SER A 691 28.32 -18.39 2.25
C SER A 691 27.05 -18.06 3.04
N ALA A 692 26.99 -16.88 3.68
CA ALA A 692 25.82 -16.40 4.41
C ALA A 692 24.62 -16.07 3.49
N CYS A 693 24.88 -15.64 2.26
CA CYS A 693 23.85 -15.38 1.26
C CYS A 693 23.46 -16.66 0.49
N ASN A 694 24.33 -17.67 0.47
CA ASN A 694 24.10 -18.95 -0.20
C ASN A 694 23.32 -19.98 0.67
N SER A 695 23.39 -19.87 2.00
CA SER A 695 22.66 -20.77 2.92
C SER A 695 21.14 -20.50 2.97
N LYS A 696 20.70 -19.28 2.61
CA LYS A 696 19.27 -18.89 2.60
C LYS A 696 18.45 -19.53 1.47
N THR A 697 19.08 -20.19 0.50
CA THR A 697 18.39 -20.87 -0.62
C THR A 697 18.29 -22.39 -0.48
N LYS A 698 18.93 -23.01 0.54
CA LYS A 698 18.83 -24.46 0.78
C LYS A 698 17.72 -24.84 1.78
N GLY A 699 16.51 -24.34 1.54
CA GLY A 699 15.31 -24.71 2.28
C GLY A 699 14.26 -25.34 1.36
N LYS A 700 14.59 -26.44 0.68
CA LYS A 700 13.68 -27.45 0.08
C LYS A 700 14.47 -28.39 -0.85
N LYS A 701 15.01 -29.49 -0.32
CA LYS A 701 15.26 -30.71 -1.12
C LYS A 701 14.58 -31.89 -0.45
N ARG A 702 13.64 -32.49 -1.20
CA ARG A 702 12.89 -33.71 -0.86
C ARG A 702 13.87 -34.85 -0.62
N LYS A 703 13.69 -35.60 0.49
CA LYS A 703 14.29 -36.92 0.70
C LYS A 703 13.87 -37.83 -0.47
N ARG A 704 14.85 -38.41 -1.18
CA ARG A 704 14.65 -39.64 -1.97
C ARG A 704 15.24 -40.78 -1.15
N GLN A 705 14.42 -41.79 -0.87
CA GLN A 705 14.88 -43.07 -0.33
C GLN A 705 15.80 -43.78 -1.34
N PRO A 706 16.81 -44.54 -0.89
CA PRO A 706 17.56 -45.45 -1.74
C PRO A 706 16.78 -46.76 -1.96
N ARG A 707 16.88 -47.33 -3.16
CA ARG A 707 16.44 -48.69 -3.47
C ARG A 707 17.61 -49.37 -4.19
N ALA A 708 18.11 -50.47 -3.58
CA ALA A 708 19.01 -51.52 -4.07
C ALA A 708 20.28 -51.05 -4.82
N THR A 709 21.49 -51.44 -4.44
CA THR A 709 21.98 -52.77 -4.01
C THR A 709 23.00 -52.66 -2.89
#